data_AF-A0A0P7U7R4-F1
#
_entry.id   AF-A0A0P7U7R4-F1
#
_cell.length_a   1.000
_cell.length_b   1.000
_cell.length_c   1.000
_cell.angle_alpha   90.00
_cell.angle_beta   90.00
_cell.angle_gamma   90.00
#
_symmetry.space_group_name_H-M   'P 1'
#
loop_
_entity.id
_entity.type
_entity.pdbx_description
1 polymer ?
#
loop_
_entity_poly.entity_id
_entity_poly.type
_entity_poly.pdbx_seq_one_letter_code
_entity_poly.pdbx_strand_id
1 'polypeptide(L)'
;MAQVDSESLHFSVGILAISGGSLLLLVNDYGQTAGRELIPNTALGVLLLIIAALLAYSGVRRNLSHNPLCVCLSLTLSALWCGSGLVHILVGQGVAQPRIAMVPGLAAFALTLLIIGTVGVLQKEVVLSVIAFAISLACAHQIAGLCTVTFGQGATAANYLLVCFLGAYFGSGRLLSYITNGQVQLPGTELRKKGEPASTQAQEQNDFTPVGLAMNLLSASVLACRLLGVVLELSAGLVPWLWTAGVFQLAVCVLSYRAMDTLMATFYGFTAVLKFAEGYSLLLAHFGYEPYSPVPFPTVFSVLFFVLALFSTQKSIADCLYQLFYVAYCISIAAQPRGFFQGGTQGVQAAIFVASALMLLVTLYNKVSPNRVPTGEGLLKALLARTSRFTLRPHDKELHAPYLGFSRYADAEVLGHASSVLAAFAITATVGSGGPLAVLVLPWAVVPGGLLQLLCGSVAFARGKTLESTAFTFYGIMWTVWGLTRYGGLYGDTRGFNLAVGIICFMLFNCFVTVGALFLNKAWFASSLTFQLILISFLLDAVGALPYGYDIGVTIIFGLVSFYCFLACLFNSSFETPQLPLGEPFIKLSGFGGGKDSCPHVPARKASSVHQIAEIMKHGGICGMPTDTVYVLVAACNQPEAVEKAYKTKVQAQDRPMSLWISSLKQLEPSKHLINPVLWDFMKAAWPSSISMVIPRGPWMDLFGLENSAKYIGTPQSIAIRNPDCTVATHLMNLVGPIAVTSANPTGEADTTHHNQVYAKLGDKVDGVLCDGPSPENIASTVVDCTKIESGQIGFFRVGVIPKSKVLQIFEEVQKKHSVGQVNPSFESDLSEDQEEGQHETEPVTLEGPISQSEENPVNEEDESL
;
A
#
# COMPACT_ATOMS: atom_id res chain seq x y z
N MET A 1 -16.67 1.81 -15.80
CA MET A 1 -16.15 2.89 -16.65
C MET A 1 -15.20 3.79 -15.88
N ALA A 2 -15.65 4.62 -14.93
CA ALA A 2 -14.78 5.57 -14.20
C ALA A 2 -13.45 5.01 -13.64
N GLN A 3 -13.43 3.77 -13.14
CA GLN A 3 -12.22 3.12 -12.66
C GLN A 3 -11.26 2.74 -13.81
N VAL A 4 -11.78 2.17 -14.91
CA VAL A 4 -11.04 1.88 -16.15
C VAL A 4 -10.50 3.17 -16.79
N ASP A 5 -11.29 4.24 -16.72
CA ASP A 5 -10.90 5.55 -17.23
C ASP A 5 -9.74 6.13 -16.39
N SER A 6 -9.84 6.11 -15.07
CA SER A 6 -8.74 6.55 -14.17
C SER A 6 -7.45 5.72 -14.32
N GLU A 7 -7.59 4.42 -14.65
CA GLU A 7 -6.48 3.51 -14.88
C GLU A 7 -5.70 3.83 -16.17
N SER A 8 -6.38 4.34 -17.20
CA SER A 8 -5.75 4.76 -18.46
C SER A 8 -4.81 5.96 -18.28
N LEU A 9 -5.20 6.91 -17.42
CA LEU A 9 -4.44 8.15 -17.22
C LEU A 9 -3.09 7.89 -16.55
N HIS A 10 -3.06 7.14 -15.45
CA HIS A 10 -1.81 6.87 -14.72
C HIS A 10 -0.80 6.11 -15.58
N PHE A 11 -1.26 5.13 -16.35
CA PHE A 11 -0.41 4.40 -17.28
C PHE A 11 0.20 5.32 -18.35
N SER A 12 -0.63 6.22 -18.91
CA SER A 12 -0.19 7.19 -19.91
C SER A 12 0.84 8.16 -19.33
N VAL A 13 0.61 8.66 -18.11
CA VAL A 13 1.57 9.49 -17.37
C VAL A 13 2.89 8.74 -17.15
N GLY A 14 2.84 7.46 -16.78
CA GLY A 14 4.03 6.63 -16.61
C GLY A 14 4.84 6.52 -17.91
N ILE A 15 4.22 6.14 -19.04
CA ILE A 15 4.91 6.03 -20.32
C ILE A 15 5.44 7.38 -20.81
N LEU A 16 4.68 8.45 -20.66
CA LEU A 16 5.12 9.80 -21.05
C LEU A 16 6.28 10.27 -20.19
N ALA A 17 6.29 9.95 -18.90
CA ALA A 17 7.45 10.20 -18.03
C ALA A 17 8.67 9.37 -18.47
N ILE A 18 8.50 8.10 -18.87
CA ILE A 18 9.57 7.28 -19.48
C ILE A 18 10.14 7.97 -20.73
N SER A 19 9.26 8.51 -21.57
CA SER A 19 9.65 9.27 -22.77
C SER A 19 10.41 10.55 -22.41
N GLY A 20 9.89 11.33 -21.46
CA GLY A 20 10.48 12.60 -21.03
C GLY A 20 11.89 12.46 -20.46
N GLY A 21 12.13 11.48 -19.57
CA GLY A 21 13.47 11.25 -19.04
C GLY A 21 14.45 10.72 -20.08
N SER A 22 13.97 9.88 -21.01
CA SER A 22 14.76 9.43 -22.16
C SER A 22 15.11 10.59 -23.09
N LEU A 23 14.21 11.55 -23.30
CA LEU A 23 14.45 12.73 -24.13
C LEU A 23 15.53 13.64 -23.52
N LEU A 24 15.52 13.82 -22.20
CA LEU A 24 16.56 14.59 -21.51
C LEU A 24 17.95 13.95 -21.68
N LEU A 25 18.05 12.64 -21.48
CA LEU A 25 19.30 11.91 -21.64
C LEU A 25 19.76 11.88 -23.11
N LEU A 26 18.84 11.71 -24.05
CA LEU A 26 19.09 11.83 -25.49
C LEU A 26 19.71 13.19 -25.84
N VAL A 27 19.05 14.28 -25.44
CA VAL A 27 19.48 15.65 -25.76
C VAL A 27 20.82 15.96 -25.11
N ASN A 28 21.05 15.49 -23.89
CA ASN A 28 22.34 15.61 -23.22
C ASN A 28 23.44 14.84 -23.97
N ASP A 29 23.23 13.55 -24.24
CA ASP A 29 24.27 12.66 -24.77
C ASP A 29 24.60 12.96 -26.23
N TYR A 30 23.66 13.50 -27.01
CA TYR A 30 23.87 13.94 -28.39
C TYR A 30 24.34 15.40 -28.51
N GLY A 31 23.88 16.28 -27.61
CA GLY A 31 24.18 17.71 -27.63
C GLY A 31 25.53 18.09 -27.04
N GLN A 32 26.21 17.15 -26.38
CA GLN A 32 27.56 17.37 -25.84
C GLN A 32 28.58 17.52 -26.98
N THR A 33 29.10 18.74 -27.15
CA THR A 33 30.28 19.00 -27.99
C THR A 33 31.48 19.28 -27.10
N ALA A 34 32.70 19.06 -27.62
CA ALA A 34 33.93 19.31 -26.90
C ALA A 34 34.00 20.78 -26.45
N GLY A 35 33.65 21.04 -25.19
CA GLY A 35 33.71 22.37 -24.55
C GLY A 35 32.38 23.03 -24.19
N ARG A 36 31.21 22.45 -24.50
CA ARG A 36 29.91 23.04 -24.09
C ARG A 36 28.88 21.96 -23.72
N GLU A 37 28.52 21.91 -22.45
CA GLU A 37 27.36 21.15 -21.98
C GLU A 37 26.09 21.88 -22.41
N LEU A 38 25.21 21.20 -23.16
CA LEU A 38 23.94 21.77 -23.61
C LEU A 38 22.99 22.00 -22.43
N ILE A 39 22.95 21.05 -21.50
CA ILE A 39 22.24 21.12 -20.23
C ILE A 39 23.29 20.98 -19.13
N PRO A 40 23.46 21.95 -18.22
CA PRO A 40 24.38 21.82 -17.10
C PRO A 40 24.07 20.56 -16.29
N ASN A 41 25.10 19.80 -15.91
CA ASN A 41 24.95 18.56 -15.13
C ASN A 41 24.02 18.69 -13.90
N THR A 42 24.14 19.78 -13.14
CA THR A 42 23.25 20.04 -11.99
C THR A 42 21.78 20.17 -12.40
N ALA A 43 21.49 20.87 -13.50
CA ALA A 43 20.13 21.07 -14.00
C ALA A 43 19.55 19.76 -14.54
N LEU A 44 20.35 18.99 -15.29
CA LEU A 44 19.96 17.65 -15.77
C LEU A 44 19.59 16.75 -14.60
N GLY A 45 20.41 16.74 -13.55
CA GLY A 45 20.16 15.92 -12.37
C GLY A 45 18.85 16.28 -11.64
N VAL A 46 18.56 17.57 -11.46
CA VAL A 46 17.29 18.04 -10.87
C VAL A 46 16.08 17.62 -11.72
N LEU A 47 16.16 17.76 -13.04
CA LEU A 47 15.08 17.35 -13.94
C LEU A 47 14.84 15.84 -13.88
N LEU A 48 15.89 15.02 -13.83
CA LEU A 48 15.77 13.57 -13.67
C LEU A 48 15.11 13.18 -12.34
N LEU A 49 15.38 13.90 -11.25
CA LEU A 49 14.72 13.67 -9.96
C LEU A 49 13.21 13.95 -10.02
N ILE A 50 12.79 15.01 -10.69
CA ILE A 50 11.37 15.34 -10.87
C ILE A 50 10.67 14.23 -11.64
N ILE A 51 11.28 13.75 -12.74
CA ILE A 51 10.70 12.67 -13.55
C ILE A 51 10.69 11.34 -12.78
N ALA A 52 11.74 11.05 -12.01
CA ALA A 52 11.79 9.88 -11.15
C ALA A 52 10.61 9.86 -10.15
N ALA A 53 10.28 11.00 -9.54
CA ALA A 53 9.14 11.11 -8.63
C ALA A 53 7.79 10.85 -9.35
N LEU A 54 7.62 11.37 -10.58
CA LEU A 54 6.42 11.10 -11.40
C LEU A 54 6.28 9.61 -11.73
N LEU A 55 7.38 8.94 -12.08
CA LEU A 55 7.39 7.50 -12.32
C LEU A 55 7.07 6.69 -11.06
N ALA A 56 7.64 7.07 -9.92
CA ALA A 56 7.33 6.42 -8.64
C ALA A 56 5.85 6.54 -8.31
N TYR A 57 5.29 7.73 -8.47
CA TYR A 57 3.86 7.98 -8.27
C TYR A 57 2.99 7.10 -9.19
N SER A 58 3.31 7.05 -10.49
CA SER A 58 2.62 6.19 -11.46
C SER A 58 2.71 4.71 -11.10
N GLY A 59 3.88 4.24 -10.67
CA GLY A 59 4.10 2.85 -10.26
C GLY A 59 3.31 2.46 -9.00
N VAL A 60 3.20 3.36 -8.00
CA VAL A 60 2.55 3.08 -6.71
C VAL A 60 1.03 3.24 -6.74
N ARG A 61 0.48 4.22 -7.47
CA ARG A 61 -0.97 4.49 -7.52
C ARG A 61 -1.79 3.41 -8.23
N ARG A 62 -1.14 2.52 -8.99
CA ARG A 62 -1.80 1.41 -9.68
C ARG A 62 -2.20 0.32 -8.67
N ASN A 63 -3.47 0.29 -8.27
CA ASN A 63 -3.99 -0.75 -7.40
C ASN A 63 -4.19 -2.08 -8.18
N LEU A 64 -3.23 -3.00 -8.03
CA LEU A 64 -3.38 -4.38 -7.55
C LEU A 64 -3.91 -5.57 -8.39
N SER A 65 -4.08 -5.51 -9.73
CA SER A 65 -4.33 -6.78 -10.48
C SER A 65 -4.01 -6.82 -11.97
N HIS A 66 -3.78 -5.68 -12.63
CA HIS A 66 -3.88 -5.66 -14.11
C HIS A 66 -2.57 -5.58 -14.92
N ASN A 67 -1.38 -5.31 -14.33
CA ASN A 67 -0.09 -5.45 -15.05
C ASN A 67 1.15 -5.32 -14.13
N PRO A 68 1.69 -6.43 -13.57
CA PRO A 68 2.84 -6.38 -12.65
C PRO A 68 4.16 -5.96 -13.33
N LEU A 69 4.32 -6.24 -14.64
CA LEU A 69 5.55 -5.95 -15.38
C LEU A 69 5.73 -4.43 -15.59
N CYS A 70 4.64 -3.72 -15.88
CA CYS A 70 4.65 -2.26 -16.00
C CYS A 70 4.98 -1.56 -14.67
N VAL A 71 4.45 -2.06 -13.54
CA VAL A 71 4.78 -1.52 -12.20
C VAL A 71 6.26 -1.71 -11.90
N CYS A 72 6.77 -2.91 -12.13
CA CYS A 72 8.19 -3.22 -11.96
C CYS A 72 9.07 -2.32 -12.84
N LEU A 73 8.73 -2.16 -14.12
CA LEU A 73 9.48 -1.30 -15.04
C LEU A 73 9.49 0.16 -14.57
N SER A 74 8.33 0.69 -14.19
CA SER A 74 8.20 2.10 -13.77
C SER A 74 9.03 2.41 -12.52
N LEU A 75 8.97 1.53 -11.51
CA LEU A 75 9.73 1.69 -10.27
C LEU A 75 11.23 1.47 -10.47
N THR A 76 11.64 0.51 -11.31
CA THR A 76 13.05 0.33 -11.69
C THR A 76 13.62 1.56 -12.41
N LEU A 77 12.88 2.12 -13.38
CA LEU A 77 13.31 3.33 -14.09
C LEU A 77 13.33 4.57 -13.19
N SER A 78 12.36 4.68 -12.28
CA SER A 78 12.37 5.72 -11.24
C SER A 78 13.66 5.65 -10.41
N ALA A 79 14.08 4.46 -9.97
CA ALA A 79 15.32 4.28 -9.23
C ALA A 79 16.56 4.60 -10.08
N LEU A 80 16.60 4.20 -11.35
CA LEU A 80 17.69 4.52 -12.29
C LEU A 80 17.89 6.04 -12.41
N TRP A 81 16.81 6.78 -12.66
CA TRP A 81 16.88 8.22 -12.83
C TRP A 81 17.08 8.98 -11.52
N CYS A 82 16.58 8.45 -10.40
CA CYS A 82 16.87 9.00 -9.08
C CYS A 82 18.38 8.94 -8.78
N GLY A 83 18.98 7.74 -8.90
CA GLY A 83 20.40 7.55 -8.64
C GLY A 83 21.29 8.32 -9.63
N SER A 84 20.99 8.23 -10.93
CA SER A 84 21.71 8.97 -11.97
C SER A 84 21.61 10.49 -11.77
N GLY A 85 20.41 11.00 -11.46
CA GLY A 85 20.18 12.43 -11.24
C GLY A 85 21.01 12.97 -10.07
N LEU A 86 21.08 12.24 -8.96
CA LEU A 86 21.95 12.59 -7.83
C LEU A 86 23.43 12.57 -8.20
N VAL A 87 23.88 11.58 -8.99
CA VAL A 87 25.28 11.53 -9.46
C VAL A 87 25.59 12.72 -10.37
N HIS A 88 24.69 13.08 -11.30
CA HIS A 88 24.87 14.27 -12.15
C HIS A 88 24.97 15.56 -11.34
N ILE A 89 24.20 15.71 -10.25
CA ILE A 89 24.33 16.85 -9.33
C ILE A 89 25.74 16.86 -8.72
N LEU A 90 26.24 15.74 -8.20
CA LEU A 90 27.57 15.66 -7.61
C LEU A 90 28.70 15.94 -8.62
N VAL A 91 28.56 15.44 -9.85
CA VAL A 91 29.49 15.72 -10.95
C VAL A 91 29.46 17.21 -11.30
N GLY A 92 28.28 17.82 -11.39
CA GLY A 92 28.12 19.25 -11.67
C GLY A 92 28.69 20.17 -10.58
N GLN A 93 28.80 19.68 -9.34
CA GLN A 93 29.47 20.39 -8.23
C GLN A 93 30.97 20.05 -8.11
N GLY A 94 31.52 19.21 -8.99
CA GLY A 94 32.93 18.79 -8.95
C GLY A 94 33.29 17.82 -7.83
N VAL A 95 32.30 17.19 -7.18
CA VAL A 95 32.50 16.28 -6.03
C VAL A 95 32.74 14.84 -6.48
N ALA A 96 32.28 14.46 -7.68
CA ALA A 96 32.35 13.09 -8.18
C ALA A 96 32.94 13.02 -9.60
N GLN A 97 33.73 11.97 -9.86
CA GLN A 97 34.16 11.66 -11.23
C GLN A 97 33.10 10.81 -11.94
N PRO A 98 32.66 11.18 -13.15
CA PRO A 98 31.52 10.57 -13.82
C PRO A 98 31.72 9.07 -14.09
N ARG A 99 32.91 8.66 -14.54
CA ARG A 99 33.21 7.25 -14.83
C ARG A 99 33.09 6.36 -13.60
N ILE A 100 33.69 6.77 -12.48
CA ILE A 100 33.69 5.99 -11.24
C ILE A 100 32.27 5.94 -10.67
N ALA A 101 31.57 7.06 -10.68
CA ALA A 101 30.27 7.20 -10.03
C ALA A 101 29.13 6.50 -10.80
N MET A 102 29.12 6.53 -12.13
CA MET A 102 27.99 6.02 -12.93
C MET A 102 28.04 4.51 -13.22
N VAL A 103 29.23 3.94 -13.45
CA VAL A 103 29.37 2.59 -14.01
C VAL A 103 28.67 1.50 -13.19
N PRO A 104 28.81 1.41 -11.86
CA PRO A 104 28.16 0.34 -11.09
C PRO A 104 26.63 0.38 -11.16
N GLY A 105 26.03 1.58 -11.11
CA GLY A 105 24.58 1.75 -11.21
C GLY A 105 24.07 1.35 -12.60
N LEU A 106 24.69 1.88 -13.65
CA LEU A 106 24.35 1.55 -15.03
C LEU A 106 24.47 0.05 -15.32
N ALA A 107 25.49 -0.63 -14.77
CA ALA A 107 25.67 -2.07 -14.95
C ALA A 107 24.53 -2.88 -14.32
N ALA A 108 24.10 -2.51 -13.11
CA ALA A 108 22.98 -3.17 -12.43
C ALA A 108 21.66 -2.95 -13.17
N PHE A 109 21.39 -1.72 -13.63
CA PHE A 109 20.16 -1.42 -14.36
C PHE A 109 20.14 -2.01 -15.77
N ALA A 110 21.28 -2.10 -16.46
CA ALA A 110 21.37 -2.84 -17.71
C ALA A 110 20.92 -4.29 -17.54
N LEU A 111 21.44 -5.01 -16.54
CA LEU A 111 21.03 -6.39 -16.29
C LEU A 111 19.56 -6.50 -15.81
N THR A 112 19.11 -5.61 -14.94
CA THR A 112 17.72 -5.59 -14.44
C THR A 112 16.73 -5.40 -15.59
N LEU A 113 16.98 -4.41 -16.45
CA LEU A 113 16.11 -4.09 -17.58
C LEU A 113 16.18 -5.15 -18.67
N LEU A 114 17.33 -5.80 -18.86
CA LEU A 114 17.43 -6.99 -19.71
C LEU A 114 16.49 -8.09 -19.21
N ILE A 115 16.49 -8.40 -17.91
CA ILE A 115 15.59 -9.42 -17.32
C ILE A 115 14.12 -9.02 -17.45
N ILE A 116 13.78 -7.76 -17.20
CA ILE A 116 12.40 -7.27 -17.37
C ILE A 116 11.98 -7.39 -18.85
N GLY A 117 12.87 -7.04 -19.78
CA GLY A 117 12.64 -7.15 -21.23
C GLY A 117 12.44 -8.59 -21.68
N THR A 118 13.26 -9.54 -21.22
CA THR A 118 13.11 -10.95 -21.57
C THR A 118 11.80 -11.54 -21.07
N VAL A 119 11.40 -11.23 -19.83
CA VAL A 119 10.10 -11.66 -19.30
C VAL A 119 8.95 -11.00 -20.07
N GLY A 120 9.08 -9.72 -20.44
CA GLY A 120 8.09 -9.02 -21.26
C GLY A 120 7.86 -9.71 -22.63
N VAL A 121 8.93 -10.19 -23.28
CA VAL A 121 8.83 -10.92 -24.55
C VAL A 121 8.05 -12.22 -24.36
N LEU A 122 8.36 -12.96 -23.29
CA LEU A 122 7.65 -14.21 -22.96
C LEU A 122 6.15 -13.96 -22.72
N GLN A 123 5.79 -12.75 -22.31
CA GLN A 123 4.41 -12.33 -22.05
C GLN A 123 3.72 -11.65 -23.23
N LYS A 124 4.39 -11.57 -24.38
CA LYS A 124 3.88 -10.85 -25.56
C LYS A 124 3.58 -9.38 -25.28
N GLU A 125 4.21 -8.79 -24.26
CA GLU A 125 4.13 -7.35 -23.95
C GLU A 125 5.23 -6.61 -24.72
N VAL A 126 5.08 -6.55 -26.04
CA VAL A 126 6.13 -6.09 -26.97
C VAL A 126 6.61 -4.68 -26.62
N VAL A 127 5.69 -3.75 -26.35
CA VAL A 127 6.02 -2.33 -26.08
C VAL A 127 6.90 -2.18 -24.85
N LEU A 128 6.52 -2.78 -23.73
CA LEU A 128 7.28 -2.71 -22.49
C LEU A 128 8.64 -3.42 -22.63
N SER A 129 8.67 -4.50 -23.40
CA SER A 129 9.91 -5.24 -23.70
C SER A 129 10.90 -4.41 -24.50
N VAL A 130 10.43 -3.74 -25.57
CA VAL A 130 11.28 -2.89 -26.41
C VAL A 130 11.79 -1.70 -25.62
N ILE A 131 10.95 -1.06 -24.80
CA ILE A 131 11.38 0.01 -23.90
C ILE A 131 12.48 -0.49 -22.95
N ALA A 132 12.27 -1.64 -22.30
CA ALA A 132 13.25 -2.20 -21.36
C ALA A 132 14.58 -2.54 -22.05
N PHE A 133 14.55 -3.19 -23.21
CA PHE A 133 15.77 -3.51 -23.97
C PHE A 133 16.50 -2.26 -24.48
N ALA A 134 15.78 -1.26 -24.99
CA ALA A 134 16.39 -0.03 -25.48
C ALA A 134 17.11 0.71 -24.34
N ILE A 135 16.48 0.86 -23.17
CA ILE A 135 17.13 1.49 -22.01
C ILE A 135 18.28 0.62 -21.46
N SER A 136 18.13 -0.70 -21.46
CA SER A 136 19.21 -1.63 -21.11
C SER A 136 20.44 -1.43 -22.01
N LEU A 137 20.23 -1.33 -23.32
CA LEU A 137 21.29 -1.15 -24.29
C LEU A 137 21.89 0.26 -24.21
N ALA A 138 21.07 1.28 -23.93
CA ALA A 138 21.54 2.63 -23.63
C ALA A 138 22.49 2.64 -22.42
N CYS A 139 22.13 1.98 -21.31
CA CYS A 139 23.00 1.87 -20.14
C CYS A 139 24.34 1.19 -20.49
N ALA A 140 24.31 0.12 -21.30
CA ALA A 140 25.53 -0.56 -21.75
C ALA A 140 26.42 0.34 -22.63
N HIS A 141 25.84 1.10 -23.56
CA HIS A 141 26.58 2.04 -24.39
C HIS A 141 27.10 3.23 -23.61
N GLN A 142 26.39 3.73 -22.60
CA GLN A 142 26.87 4.77 -21.69
C GLN A 142 28.10 4.29 -20.92
N ILE A 143 28.10 3.06 -20.39
CA ILE A 143 29.28 2.48 -19.74
C ILE A 143 30.47 2.46 -20.71
N ALA A 144 30.23 2.06 -21.97
CA ALA A 144 31.27 2.02 -22.98
C ALA A 144 31.80 3.43 -23.33
N GLY A 145 30.92 4.43 -23.44
CA GLY A 145 31.30 5.83 -23.69
C GLY A 145 32.06 6.48 -22.53
N LEU A 146 31.78 6.07 -21.29
CA LEU A 146 32.56 6.46 -20.12
C LEU A 146 33.97 5.84 -20.10
N CYS A 147 34.20 4.75 -20.84
CA CYS A 147 35.52 4.14 -21.02
C CYS A 147 36.26 4.70 -22.24
N THR A 148 35.56 5.02 -23.32
CA THR A 148 36.14 5.57 -24.56
C THR A 148 35.24 6.66 -25.15
N VAL A 149 35.77 7.89 -25.24
CA VAL A 149 35.02 9.11 -25.63
C VAL A 149 34.43 9.05 -27.05
N THR A 150 34.99 8.21 -27.93
CA THR A 150 34.54 8.05 -29.33
C THR A 150 33.47 6.99 -29.52
N PHE A 151 33.16 6.19 -28.51
CA PHE A 151 32.24 5.06 -28.61
C PHE A 151 30.93 5.33 -27.86
N GLY A 152 29.81 4.91 -28.43
CA GLY A 152 28.57 4.78 -27.66
C GLY A 152 27.69 6.02 -27.53
N GLN A 153 28.15 7.26 -27.74
CA GLN A 153 27.27 8.45 -27.64
C GLN A 153 26.11 8.42 -28.66
N GLY A 154 26.40 8.20 -29.94
CA GLY A 154 25.38 8.06 -30.98
C GLY A 154 24.46 6.84 -30.79
N ALA A 155 25.01 5.73 -30.28
CA ALA A 155 24.23 4.52 -30.00
C ALA A 155 23.32 4.69 -28.77
N THR A 156 23.79 5.39 -27.74
CA THR A 156 22.99 5.76 -26.56
C THR A 156 21.83 6.66 -26.97
N ALA A 157 22.12 7.70 -27.77
CA ALA A 157 21.12 8.59 -28.34
C ALA A 157 20.09 7.79 -29.18
N ALA A 158 20.52 6.91 -30.08
CA ALA A 158 19.60 6.11 -30.89
C ALA A 158 18.63 5.26 -30.04
N ASN A 159 19.12 4.66 -28.94
CA ASN A 159 18.29 3.88 -28.03
C ASN A 159 17.27 4.75 -27.28
N TYR A 160 17.68 5.89 -26.72
CA TYR A 160 16.74 6.79 -26.07
C TYR A 160 15.74 7.41 -27.04
N LEU A 161 16.15 7.68 -28.29
CA LEU A 161 15.26 8.15 -29.35
C LEU A 161 14.17 7.12 -29.66
N LEU A 162 14.51 5.82 -29.73
CA LEU A 162 13.54 4.74 -29.88
C LEU A 162 12.52 4.74 -28.73
N VAL A 163 12.99 4.89 -27.49
CA VAL A 163 12.11 4.98 -26.31
C VAL A 163 11.21 6.22 -26.38
N CYS A 164 11.74 7.36 -26.84
CA CYS A 164 10.98 8.59 -27.00
C CYS A 164 9.85 8.43 -28.03
N PHE A 165 10.15 7.86 -29.20
CA PHE A 165 9.13 7.65 -30.24
C PHE A 165 8.04 6.69 -29.79
N LEU A 166 8.43 5.54 -29.20
CA LEU A 166 7.46 4.58 -28.68
C LEU A 166 6.65 5.19 -27.53
N GLY A 167 7.32 5.84 -26.57
CA GLY A 167 6.67 6.45 -25.43
C GLY A 167 5.73 7.58 -25.82
N ALA A 168 6.11 8.43 -26.77
CA ALA A 168 5.26 9.50 -27.29
C ALA A 168 4.06 8.94 -28.06
N TYR A 169 4.25 7.92 -28.90
CA TYR A 169 3.16 7.30 -29.66
C TYR A 169 2.15 6.59 -28.74
N PHE A 170 2.62 5.68 -27.89
CA PHE A 170 1.75 4.91 -26.99
C PHE A 170 1.16 5.77 -25.88
N GLY A 171 1.96 6.67 -25.30
CA GLY A 171 1.51 7.58 -24.24
C GLY A 171 0.47 8.57 -24.74
N SER A 172 0.73 9.24 -25.87
CA SER A 172 -0.21 10.21 -26.46
C SER A 172 -1.45 9.52 -27.02
N GLY A 173 -1.31 8.35 -27.64
CA GLY A 173 -2.46 7.60 -28.14
C GLY A 173 -3.42 7.15 -27.03
N ARG A 174 -2.90 6.70 -25.89
CA ARG A 174 -3.72 6.35 -24.73
C ARG A 174 -4.30 7.56 -24.03
N LEU A 175 -3.56 8.65 -23.93
CA LEU A 175 -4.06 9.91 -23.41
C LEU A 175 -5.18 10.48 -24.29
N LEU A 176 -5.04 10.41 -25.61
CA LEU A 176 -6.05 10.86 -26.57
C LEU A 176 -7.30 9.98 -26.52
N SER A 177 -7.13 8.66 -26.43
CA SER A 177 -8.22 7.71 -26.19
C SER A 177 -8.95 8.02 -24.88
N TYR A 178 -8.22 8.37 -23.81
CA TYR A 178 -8.82 8.78 -22.54
C TYR A 178 -9.59 10.10 -22.65
N ILE A 179 -8.99 11.15 -23.22
CA ILE A 179 -9.63 12.48 -23.38
C ILE A 179 -10.89 12.39 -24.26
N THR A 180 -10.87 11.54 -25.29
CA THR A 180 -11.97 11.37 -26.23
C THR A 180 -12.98 10.30 -25.82
N ASN A 181 -12.90 9.77 -24.59
CA ASN A 181 -13.75 8.66 -24.10
C ASN A 181 -13.81 7.46 -25.07
N GLY A 182 -12.69 7.16 -25.71
CA GLY A 182 -12.54 6.04 -26.65
C GLY A 182 -12.98 6.31 -28.08
N GLN A 183 -13.39 7.53 -28.44
CA GLN A 183 -13.77 7.89 -29.82
C GLN A 183 -12.58 7.91 -30.78
N VAL A 184 -11.39 8.27 -30.30
CA VAL A 184 -10.16 8.26 -31.10
C VAL A 184 -9.18 7.24 -30.50
N GLN A 185 -8.85 6.21 -31.27
CA GLN A 185 -7.90 5.17 -30.87
C GLN A 185 -6.82 5.03 -31.92
N LEU A 186 -5.56 5.27 -31.53
CA LEU A 186 -4.43 5.04 -32.42
C LEU A 186 -4.17 3.52 -32.52
N PRO A 187 -3.82 3.01 -33.72
CA PRO A 187 -3.55 1.58 -33.91
C PRO A 187 -2.57 1.00 -32.89
N GLY A 188 -2.93 -0.13 -32.28
CA GLY A 188 -2.07 -0.82 -31.31
C GLY A 188 -1.96 -0.18 -29.92
N THR A 189 -2.54 1.01 -29.70
CA THR A 189 -2.55 1.67 -28.38
C THR A 189 -3.69 1.19 -27.48
N GLU A 190 -4.58 0.35 -28.01
CA GLU A 190 -5.78 -0.16 -27.34
C GLU A 190 -5.48 -0.89 -26.02
N LEU A 191 -6.39 -0.75 -25.05
CA LEU A 191 -6.41 -1.59 -23.86
C LEU A 191 -7.12 -2.89 -24.21
N ARG A 192 -6.40 -4.01 -24.14
CA ARG A 192 -6.95 -5.34 -24.36
C ARG A 192 -8.08 -5.58 -23.35
N LYS A 193 -9.34 -5.55 -23.79
CA LYS A 193 -10.50 -6.03 -23.00
C LYS A 193 -10.34 -7.53 -22.80
N LYS A 194 -9.68 -7.96 -21.73
CA LYS A 194 -9.65 -9.38 -21.35
C LYS A 194 -11.03 -9.72 -20.79
N GLY A 195 -11.88 -10.31 -21.64
CA GLY A 195 -13.11 -10.98 -21.21
C GLY A 195 -12.73 -12.30 -20.54
N GLU A 196 -12.73 -12.32 -19.22
CA GLU A 196 -12.90 -13.49 -18.36
C GLU A 196 -12.94 -12.98 -16.91
N PRO A 197 -13.93 -13.36 -16.09
CA PRO A 197 -13.84 -13.12 -14.66
C PRO A 197 -12.70 -14.01 -14.16
N ALA A 198 -11.54 -13.41 -13.88
CA ALA A 198 -10.48 -14.09 -13.15
C ALA A 198 -11.11 -14.67 -11.90
N SER A 199 -11.00 -15.99 -11.74
CA SER A 199 -11.49 -16.71 -10.58
C SER A 199 -11.06 -15.98 -9.31
N THR A 200 -11.98 -15.89 -8.36
CA THR A 200 -11.86 -15.20 -7.06
C THR A 200 -10.86 -15.87 -6.11
N GLN A 201 -9.79 -16.45 -6.64
CA GLN A 201 -8.64 -17.02 -5.96
C GLN A 201 -7.32 -16.46 -6.52
N ALA A 202 -7.31 -15.18 -6.93
CA ALA A 202 -6.07 -14.43 -7.03
C ALA A 202 -5.52 -14.24 -5.62
N GLN A 203 -4.71 -15.20 -5.17
CA GLN A 203 -3.86 -15.12 -4.00
C GLN A 203 -3.08 -13.79 -4.12
N GLU A 204 -3.36 -12.82 -3.24
CA GLU A 204 -2.74 -11.48 -3.25
C GLU A 204 -1.22 -11.64 -3.09
N GLN A 205 -0.52 -11.72 -4.22
CA GLN A 205 0.91 -11.94 -4.28
C GLN A 205 1.61 -10.58 -4.18
N ASN A 206 2.65 -10.46 -3.35
CA ASN A 206 3.34 -9.18 -3.15
C ASN A 206 3.96 -8.67 -4.46
N ASP A 207 3.37 -7.62 -5.04
CA ASP A 207 3.73 -7.17 -6.38
C ASP A 207 5.12 -6.51 -6.47
N PHE A 208 5.67 -6.10 -5.34
CA PHE A 208 6.84 -5.23 -5.27
C PHE A 208 8.16 -5.97 -5.03
N THR A 209 8.12 -7.30 -4.78
CA THR A 209 9.32 -8.12 -4.60
C THR A 209 10.37 -7.96 -5.72
N PRO A 210 10.00 -7.92 -7.03
CA PRO A 210 10.95 -7.69 -8.10
C PRO A 210 11.73 -6.37 -7.98
N VAL A 211 11.09 -5.30 -7.51
CA VAL A 211 11.73 -4.00 -7.31
C VAL A 211 12.76 -4.08 -6.19
N GLY A 212 12.42 -4.76 -5.08
CA GLY A 212 13.35 -4.99 -3.99
C GLY A 212 14.60 -5.80 -4.42
N LEU A 213 14.41 -6.83 -5.24
CA LEU A 213 15.50 -7.61 -5.83
C LEU A 213 16.38 -6.78 -6.77
N ALA A 214 15.78 -5.89 -7.57
CA ALA A 214 16.52 -4.94 -8.40
C ALA A 214 17.37 -3.98 -7.55
N MET A 215 16.85 -3.52 -6.41
CA MET A 215 17.62 -2.65 -5.50
C MET A 215 18.76 -3.41 -4.79
N ASN A 216 18.55 -4.69 -4.49
CA ASN A 216 19.61 -5.56 -3.99
C ASN A 216 20.72 -5.72 -5.04
N LEU A 217 20.36 -5.93 -6.31
CA LEU A 217 21.30 -5.96 -7.43
C LEU A 217 22.08 -4.63 -7.58
N LEU A 218 21.37 -3.50 -7.51
CA LEU A 218 21.96 -2.15 -7.57
C LEU A 218 22.99 -1.92 -6.47
N SER A 219 22.62 -2.18 -5.22
CA SER A 219 23.54 -1.96 -4.11
C SER A 219 24.74 -2.91 -4.14
N ALA A 220 24.53 -4.16 -4.54
CA ALA A 220 25.60 -5.15 -4.66
C ALA A 220 26.62 -4.79 -5.74
N SER A 221 26.19 -4.16 -6.85
CA SER A 221 27.10 -3.78 -7.93
C SER A 221 28.17 -2.78 -7.49
N VAL A 222 27.84 -1.87 -6.57
CA VAL A 222 28.77 -0.86 -6.03
C VAL A 222 30.03 -1.51 -5.45
N LEU A 223 29.86 -2.59 -4.69
CA LEU A 223 30.97 -3.32 -4.06
C LEU A 223 31.54 -4.43 -4.96
N ALA A 224 30.70 -5.08 -5.77
CA ALA A 224 31.15 -6.12 -6.70
C ALA A 224 32.04 -5.56 -7.82
N CYS A 225 31.75 -4.37 -8.35
CA CYS A 225 32.58 -3.71 -9.36
C CYS A 225 33.98 -3.39 -8.86
N ARG A 226 34.15 -3.17 -7.55
CA ARG A 226 35.46 -2.97 -6.93
C ARG A 226 36.29 -4.26 -6.95
N LEU A 227 35.67 -5.38 -6.57
CA LEU A 227 36.31 -6.71 -6.59
C LEU A 227 36.74 -7.13 -8.00
N LEU A 228 35.87 -6.88 -8.98
CA LEU A 228 36.11 -7.23 -10.38
C LEU A 228 37.11 -6.28 -11.07
N GLY A 229 37.64 -5.28 -10.37
CA GLY A 229 38.59 -4.31 -10.93
C GLY A 229 37.98 -3.33 -11.93
N VAL A 230 36.64 -3.29 -12.04
CA VAL A 230 35.92 -2.34 -12.91
C VAL A 230 36.03 -0.91 -12.35
N VAL A 231 35.97 -0.79 -11.03
CA VAL A 231 36.16 0.48 -10.31
C VAL A 231 37.37 0.34 -9.38
N LEU A 232 38.40 1.18 -9.61
CA LEU A 232 39.66 1.11 -8.86
C LEU A 232 39.67 1.94 -7.57
N GLU A 233 38.67 2.79 -7.34
CA GLU A 233 38.61 3.66 -6.17
C GLU A 233 37.16 3.79 -5.69
N LEU A 234 36.97 3.77 -4.37
CA LEU A 234 35.68 4.02 -3.75
C LEU A 234 35.56 5.54 -3.55
N SER A 235 34.59 6.17 -4.23
CA SER A 235 34.37 7.62 -4.18
C SER A 235 32.99 7.95 -3.59
N ALA A 236 32.83 9.17 -3.08
CA ALA A 236 31.55 9.68 -2.61
C ALA A 236 30.44 9.64 -3.69
N GLY A 237 30.82 9.65 -4.97
CA GLY A 237 29.89 9.52 -6.10
C GLY A 237 29.12 8.20 -6.17
N LEU A 238 29.50 7.17 -5.39
CA LEU A 238 28.77 5.91 -5.30
C LEU A 238 27.68 5.90 -4.21
N VAL A 239 27.71 6.85 -3.28
CA VAL A 239 26.71 6.99 -2.19
C VAL A 239 25.28 7.12 -2.73
N PRO A 240 25.00 7.90 -3.79
CA PRO A 240 23.67 7.99 -4.38
C PRO A 240 23.02 6.66 -4.73
N TRP A 241 23.77 5.69 -5.28
CA TRP A 241 23.23 4.38 -5.64
C TRP A 241 22.82 3.57 -4.43
N LEU A 242 23.65 3.58 -3.37
CA LEU A 242 23.37 2.87 -2.13
C LEU A 242 22.14 3.46 -1.42
N TRP A 243 22.05 4.78 -1.32
CA TRP A 243 20.91 5.44 -0.66
C TRP A 243 19.64 5.37 -1.50
N THR A 244 19.73 5.42 -2.83
CA THR A 244 18.59 5.14 -3.71
C THR A 244 18.05 3.73 -3.47
N ALA A 245 18.93 2.72 -3.42
CA ALA A 245 18.54 1.36 -3.08
C ALA A 245 17.86 1.27 -1.70
N GLY A 246 18.43 1.92 -0.68
CA GLY A 246 17.87 1.96 0.67
C GLY A 246 16.47 2.59 0.75
N VAL A 247 16.25 3.73 0.10
CA VAL A 247 14.95 4.41 0.06
C VAL A 247 13.90 3.55 -0.65
N PHE A 248 14.24 2.95 -1.79
CA PHE A 248 13.31 2.06 -2.50
C PHE A 248 13.04 0.77 -1.72
N GLN A 249 14.01 0.23 -0.99
CA GLN A 249 13.79 -0.92 -0.10
C GLN A 249 12.85 -0.58 1.07
N LEU A 250 12.95 0.63 1.64
CA LEU A 250 11.95 1.10 2.62
C LEU A 250 10.55 1.22 2.01
N ALA A 251 10.45 1.72 0.77
CA ALA A 251 9.17 1.76 0.07
C ALA A 251 8.61 0.34 -0.14
N VAL A 252 9.44 -0.62 -0.57
CA VAL A 252 9.06 -2.03 -0.70
C VAL A 252 8.69 -2.64 0.66
N CYS A 253 9.34 -2.25 1.76
CA CYS A 253 8.97 -2.64 3.12
C CYS A 253 7.53 -2.21 3.46
N VAL A 254 7.20 -0.92 3.28
CA VAL A 254 5.85 -0.39 3.50
C VAL A 254 4.81 -1.09 2.61
N LEU A 255 5.13 -1.27 1.34
CA LEU A 255 4.24 -1.92 0.38
C LEU A 255 4.05 -3.41 0.67
N SER A 256 5.07 -4.08 1.21
CA SER A 256 4.97 -5.47 1.67
C SER A 256 4.07 -5.59 2.90
N TYR A 257 4.09 -4.62 3.82
CA TYR A 257 3.08 -4.56 4.87
C TYR A 257 1.67 -4.39 4.29
N ARG A 258 1.51 -3.59 3.22
CA ARG A 258 0.21 -3.48 2.53
C ARG A 258 -0.23 -4.77 1.84
N ALA A 259 0.72 -5.57 1.40
CA ALA A 259 0.49 -6.88 0.79
C ALA A 259 0.36 -8.01 1.83
N MET A 260 0.16 -7.69 3.11
CA MET A 260 0.05 -8.68 4.20
C MET A 260 1.26 -9.60 4.33
N ASP A 261 2.44 -9.11 3.96
CA ASP A 261 3.68 -9.87 3.93
C ASP A 261 4.68 -9.32 4.96
N THR A 262 4.56 -9.79 6.20
CA THR A 262 5.44 -9.40 7.32
C THR A 262 6.89 -9.82 7.11
N LEU A 263 7.13 -11.01 6.54
CA LEU A 263 8.49 -11.55 6.35
C LEU A 263 9.28 -10.74 5.32
N MET A 264 8.66 -10.43 4.16
CA MET A 264 9.32 -9.60 3.14
C MET A 264 9.42 -8.15 3.60
N ALA A 265 8.40 -7.62 4.30
CA ALA A 265 8.50 -6.28 4.89
C ALA A 265 9.71 -6.18 5.82
N THR A 266 9.89 -7.17 6.71
CA THR A 266 11.04 -7.22 7.63
C THR A 266 12.36 -7.36 6.87
N PHE A 267 12.42 -8.24 5.86
CA PHE A 267 13.61 -8.44 5.05
C PHE A 267 14.07 -7.15 4.37
N TYR A 268 13.16 -6.45 3.69
CA TYR A 268 13.51 -5.20 3.00
C TYR A 268 13.75 -4.02 3.96
N GLY A 269 13.16 -4.05 5.16
CA GLY A 269 13.56 -3.15 6.24
C GLY A 269 15.01 -3.37 6.66
N PHE A 270 15.43 -4.62 6.83
CA PHE A 270 16.81 -4.95 7.17
C PHE A 270 17.80 -4.63 6.06
N THR A 271 17.48 -4.94 4.80
CA THR A 271 18.39 -4.60 3.69
C THR A 271 18.55 -3.09 3.58
N ALA A 272 17.49 -2.29 3.78
CA ALA A 272 17.59 -0.83 3.82
C ALA A 272 18.59 -0.33 4.86
N VAL A 273 18.58 -0.90 6.07
CA VAL A 273 19.55 -0.58 7.13
C VAL A 273 20.99 -0.79 6.65
N LEU A 274 21.27 -1.93 6.00
CA LEU A 274 22.59 -2.20 5.42
C LEU A 274 22.97 -1.13 4.40
N LYS A 275 22.04 -0.65 3.55
CA LYS A 275 22.36 0.28 2.46
C LYS A 275 22.64 1.70 2.93
N PHE A 276 21.89 2.16 3.94
CA PHE A 276 22.21 3.42 4.59
C PHE A 276 23.56 3.33 5.31
N ALA A 277 23.86 2.23 5.99
CA ALA A 277 25.15 2.04 6.66
C ALA A 277 26.34 1.93 5.69
N GLU A 278 26.19 1.20 4.58
CA GLU A 278 27.18 1.12 3.49
C GLU A 278 27.46 2.52 2.91
N GLY A 279 26.42 3.27 2.55
CA GLY A 279 26.56 4.61 1.98
C GLY A 279 27.15 5.62 2.96
N TYR A 280 26.77 5.54 4.24
CA TYR A 280 27.35 6.39 5.28
C TYR A 280 28.84 6.08 5.52
N SER A 281 29.20 4.79 5.53
CA SER A 281 30.61 4.37 5.68
C SER A 281 31.47 4.87 4.52
N LEU A 282 30.92 4.85 3.31
CA LEU A 282 31.58 5.38 2.13
C LEU A 282 31.75 6.90 2.19
N LEU A 283 30.72 7.61 2.66
CA LEU A 283 30.76 9.06 2.87
C LEU A 283 31.84 9.46 3.89
N LEU A 284 31.96 8.74 4.99
CA LEU A 284 33.01 9.00 5.99
C LEU A 284 34.41 8.71 5.47
N ALA A 285 34.58 7.64 4.68
CA ALA A 285 35.86 7.34 4.04
C ALA A 285 36.33 8.49 3.12
N HIS A 286 35.39 9.18 2.45
CA HIS A 286 35.70 10.37 1.65
C HIS A 286 36.25 11.53 2.49
N PHE A 287 35.82 11.67 3.75
CA PHE A 287 36.33 12.68 4.69
C PHE A 287 37.59 12.24 5.45
N GLY A 288 38.21 11.11 5.08
CA GLY A 288 39.47 10.65 5.67
C GLY A 288 39.31 9.84 6.96
N TYR A 289 38.09 9.43 7.32
CA TYR A 289 37.86 8.56 8.47
C TYR A 289 37.87 7.09 8.07
N GLU A 290 38.69 6.27 8.73
CA GLU A 290 38.68 4.81 8.50
C GLU A 290 37.44 4.17 9.15
N PRO A 291 36.57 3.48 8.40
CA PRO A 291 35.39 2.90 9.01
C PRO A 291 35.69 1.61 9.78
N TYR A 292 35.27 1.58 11.05
CA TYR A 292 35.29 0.39 11.90
C TYR A 292 33.86 -0.08 12.20
N SER A 293 33.59 -1.36 11.98
CA SER A 293 32.30 -1.98 12.34
C SER A 293 32.45 -2.79 13.61
N PRO A 294 31.68 -2.52 14.67
CA PRO A 294 31.82 -3.26 15.91
C PRO A 294 31.26 -4.68 15.79
N VAL A 295 32.12 -5.69 16.02
CA VAL A 295 31.84 -7.12 15.80
C VAL A 295 30.51 -7.62 16.40
N PRO A 296 30.09 -7.27 17.63
CA PRO A 296 28.85 -7.79 18.21
C PRO A 296 27.60 -7.48 17.37
N PHE A 297 27.57 -6.33 16.69
CA PHE A 297 26.39 -5.89 15.97
C PHE A 297 26.13 -6.69 14.68
N PRO A 298 27.07 -6.83 13.72
CA PRO A 298 26.85 -7.66 12.54
C PRO A 298 26.62 -9.14 12.89
N THR A 299 27.13 -9.62 14.03
CA THR A 299 26.79 -10.94 14.55
C THR A 299 25.32 -11.04 14.97
N VAL A 300 24.79 -10.09 15.73
CA VAL A 300 23.36 -10.08 16.09
C VAL A 300 22.49 -9.93 14.84
N PHE A 301 22.92 -9.09 13.89
CA PHE A 301 22.18 -8.91 12.65
C PHE A 301 22.15 -10.19 11.80
N SER A 302 23.25 -10.95 11.75
CA SER A 302 23.28 -12.26 11.07
C SER A 302 22.31 -13.25 11.70
N VAL A 303 22.17 -13.26 13.03
CA VAL A 303 21.17 -14.08 13.74
C VAL A 303 19.74 -13.67 13.36
N LEU A 304 19.43 -12.38 13.31
CA LEU A 304 18.10 -11.90 12.90
C LEU A 304 17.76 -12.29 11.46
N PHE A 305 18.70 -12.12 10.52
CA PHE A 305 18.53 -12.60 9.14
C PHE A 305 18.37 -14.12 9.06
N PHE A 306 19.11 -14.87 9.88
CA PHE A 306 19.03 -16.32 9.90
C PHE A 306 17.65 -16.80 10.38
N VAL A 307 17.14 -16.22 11.47
CA VAL A 307 15.78 -16.49 11.94
C VAL A 307 14.77 -16.16 10.83
N LEU A 308 14.90 -15.00 10.17
CA LEU A 308 14.02 -14.63 9.07
C LEU A 308 14.08 -15.62 7.89
N ALA A 309 15.27 -16.10 7.55
CA ALA A 309 15.49 -17.11 6.49
C ALA A 309 14.79 -18.42 6.83
N LEU A 310 14.91 -18.90 8.08
CA LEU A 310 14.23 -20.10 8.55
C LEU A 310 12.71 -19.98 8.36
N PHE A 311 12.12 -18.88 8.81
CA PHE A 311 10.68 -18.64 8.68
C PHE A 311 10.25 -18.42 7.22
N SER A 312 11.10 -17.86 6.37
CA SER A 312 10.82 -17.69 4.93
C SER A 312 10.69 -19.01 4.17
N THR A 313 11.22 -20.11 4.71
CA THR A 313 11.00 -21.48 4.19
C THR A 313 9.52 -21.89 4.15
N GLN A 314 8.66 -21.21 4.92
CA GLN A 314 7.20 -21.39 4.86
C GLN A 314 6.62 -20.96 3.51
N LYS A 315 7.26 -19.99 2.84
CA LYS A 315 6.89 -19.57 1.49
C LYS A 315 7.61 -20.41 0.46
N SER A 316 8.94 -20.34 0.45
CA SER A 316 9.75 -21.06 -0.51
C SER A 316 11.15 -21.34 0.03
N ILE A 317 11.77 -22.43 -0.42
CA ILE A 317 13.16 -22.74 -0.08
C ILE A 317 14.09 -21.75 -0.76
N ALA A 318 13.74 -21.31 -1.98
CA ALA A 318 14.49 -20.30 -2.71
C ALA A 318 14.65 -19.00 -1.92
N ASP A 319 13.59 -18.53 -1.25
CA ASP A 319 13.66 -17.34 -0.37
C ASP A 319 14.60 -17.55 0.82
N CYS A 320 14.54 -18.73 1.45
CA CYS A 320 15.45 -19.08 2.55
C CYS A 320 16.92 -19.05 2.08
N LEU A 321 17.24 -19.76 1.00
CA LEU A 321 18.58 -19.80 0.42
C LEU A 321 19.07 -18.40 0.02
N TYR A 322 18.19 -17.59 -0.57
CA TYR A 322 18.52 -16.21 -0.93
C TYR A 322 18.85 -15.36 0.30
N GLN A 323 18.04 -15.44 1.36
CA GLN A 323 18.27 -14.70 2.61
C GLN A 323 19.54 -15.14 3.33
N LEU A 324 19.97 -16.40 3.19
CA LEU A 324 21.25 -16.87 3.75
C LEU A 324 22.47 -16.13 3.16
N PHE A 325 22.40 -15.57 1.94
CA PHE A 325 23.47 -14.70 1.45
C PHE A 325 23.63 -13.43 2.30
N TYR A 326 22.54 -12.90 2.87
CA TYR A 326 22.60 -11.74 3.77
C TYR A 326 23.11 -12.12 5.17
N VAL A 327 22.85 -13.36 5.61
CA VAL A 327 23.49 -13.94 6.81
C VAL A 327 25.00 -14.01 6.59
N ALA A 328 25.44 -14.60 5.47
CA ALA A 328 26.84 -14.66 5.10
C ALA A 328 27.47 -13.27 4.97
N TYR A 329 26.71 -12.30 4.47
CA TYR A 329 27.18 -10.92 4.36
C TYR A 329 27.42 -10.30 5.73
N CYS A 330 26.47 -10.40 6.66
CA CYS A 330 26.64 -9.91 8.03
C CYS A 330 27.81 -10.61 8.76
N ILE A 331 27.98 -11.93 8.56
CA ILE A 331 29.14 -12.67 9.09
C ILE A 331 30.45 -12.17 8.49
N SER A 332 30.49 -11.90 7.17
CA SER A 332 31.70 -11.38 6.52
C SER A 332 32.09 -10.00 7.06
N ILE A 333 31.11 -9.15 7.38
CA ILE A 333 31.33 -7.86 8.05
C ILE A 333 31.85 -8.08 9.47
N ALA A 334 31.25 -9.01 10.23
CA ALA A 334 31.69 -9.34 11.60
C ALA A 334 33.13 -9.86 11.64
N ALA A 335 33.52 -10.67 10.66
CA ALA A 335 34.83 -11.29 10.57
C ALA A 335 35.96 -10.29 10.24
N GLN A 336 35.64 -9.10 9.74
CA GLN A 336 36.63 -8.12 9.29
C GLN A 336 36.42 -6.76 9.97
N PRO A 337 37.31 -6.34 10.90
CA PRO A 337 37.12 -5.13 11.70
C PRO A 337 37.07 -3.83 10.87
N ARG A 338 37.72 -3.79 9.70
CA ARG A 338 37.72 -2.65 8.77
C ARG A 338 36.43 -2.56 7.90
N GLY A 339 35.41 -3.34 8.23
CA GLY A 339 34.05 -3.16 7.71
C GLY A 339 33.82 -3.56 6.25
N PHE A 340 32.93 -2.81 5.59
CA PHE A 340 32.25 -3.17 4.34
C PHE A 340 33.12 -3.33 3.09
N PHE A 341 34.33 -2.75 3.08
CA PHE A 341 35.13 -2.59 1.87
C PHE A 341 36.24 -3.62 1.71
N GLN A 342 36.24 -4.68 2.52
CA GLN A 342 37.26 -5.72 2.48
C GLN A 342 36.95 -6.80 1.43
N GLY A 343 37.96 -7.57 1.01
CA GLY A 343 37.79 -8.56 -0.06
C GLY A 343 36.73 -9.63 0.23
N GLY A 344 36.58 -10.02 1.50
CA GLY A 344 35.56 -11.01 1.92
C GLY A 344 34.14 -10.48 1.76
N THR A 345 33.86 -9.27 2.25
CA THR A 345 32.55 -8.62 2.13
C THR A 345 32.20 -8.31 0.68
N GLN A 346 33.18 -7.87 -0.12
CA GLN A 346 33.01 -7.67 -1.56
C GLN A 346 32.67 -8.97 -2.31
N GLY A 347 33.32 -10.08 -1.95
CA GLY A 347 33.04 -11.40 -2.51
C GLY A 347 31.59 -11.85 -2.27
N VAL A 348 31.08 -11.67 -1.05
CA VAL A 348 29.68 -11.98 -0.75
C VAL A 348 28.72 -11.06 -1.51
N GLN A 349 29.05 -9.78 -1.68
CA GLN A 349 28.25 -8.86 -2.49
C GLN A 349 28.20 -9.26 -3.97
N ALA A 350 29.31 -9.72 -4.55
CA ALA A 350 29.30 -10.29 -5.90
C ALA A 350 28.38 -11.52 -5.99
N ALA A 351 28.33 -12.35 -4.94
CA ALA A 351 27.39 -13.48 -4.88
C ALA A 351 25.93 -13.01 -4.75
N ILE A 352 25.65 -11.99 -3.92
CA ILE A 352 24.33 -11.37 -3.80
C ILE A 352 23.89 -10.77 -5.13
N PHE A 353 24.80 -10.17 -5.90
CA PHE A 353 24.50 -9.65 -7.24
C PHE A 353 23.96 -10.76 -8.15
N VAL A 354 24.68 -11.88 -8.28
CA VAL A 354 24.24 -13.01 -9.11
C VAL A 354 22.93 -13.63 -8.58
N ALA A 355 22.84 -13.87 -7.27
CA ALA A 355 21.66 -14.45 -6.64
C ALA A 355 20.42 -13.56 -6.82
N SER A 356 20.57 -12.24 -6.73
CA SER A 356 19.47 -11.29 -6.92
C SER A 356 18.98 -11.27 -8.37
N ALA A 357 19.89 -11.35 -9.35
CA ALA A 357 19.52 -11.45 -10.76
C ALA A 357 18.72 -12.74 -11.06
N LEU A 358 19.17 -13.88 -10.51
CA LEU A 358 18.47 -15.16 -10.66
C LEU A 358 17.09 -15.13 -9.98
N MET A 359 17.01 -14.66 -8.73
CA MET A 359 15.75 -14.53 -8.01
C MET A 359 14.79 -13.55 -8.70
N LEU A 360 15.30 -12.46 -9.28
CA LEU A 360 14.50 -11.50 -10.04
C LEU A 360 13.87 -12.17 -11.26
N LEU A 361 14.67 -12.91 -12.04
CA LEU A 361 14.20 -13.64 -13.21
C LEU A 361 13.12 -14.67 -12.82
N VAL A 362 13.39 -15.51 -11.82
CA VAL A 362 12.45 -16.54 -11.34
C VAL A 362 11.16 -15.91 -10.83
N THR A 363 11.25 -14.86 -10.02
CA THR A 363 10.08 -14.18 -9.42
C THR A 363 9.22 -13.53 -10.50
N LEU A 364 9.82 -12.80 -11.44
CA LEU A 364 9.08 -12.17 -12.54
C LEU A 364 8.48 -13.22 -13.48
N TYR A 365 9.23 -14.27 -13.81
CA TYR A 365 8.73 -15.35 -14.66
C TYR A 365 7.54 -16.06 -14.02
N ASN A 366 7.62 -16.43 -12.74
CA ASN A 366 6.56 -17.15 -12.02
C ASN A 366 5.28 -16.33 -11.82
N LYS A 367 5.39 -15.00 -11.82
CA LYS A 367 4.23 -14.11 -11.72
C LYS A 367 3.38 -14.10 -12.97
N VAL A 368 3.99 -14.33 -14.14
CA VAL A 368 3.30 -14.12 -15.40
C VAL A 368 3.21 -15.39 -16.24
N SER A 369 4.07 -16.39 -16.03
CA SER A 369 4.03 -17.68 -16.73
C SER A 369 3.07 -18.68 -16.06
N PRO A 370 2.26 -19.44 -16.83
CA PRO A 370 1.47 -20.55 -16.29
C PRO A 370 2.37 -21.71 -15.82
N ASN A 371 3.52 -21.90 -16.48
CA ASN A 371 4.50 -22.91 -16.10
C ASN A 371 5.47 -22.29 -15.09
N ARG A 372 5.22 -22.49 -13.78
CA ARG A 372 6.07 -21.94 -12.72
C ARG A 372 7.37 -22.73 -12.58
N VAL A 373 8.49 -22.01 -12.46
CA VAL A 373 9.77 -22.55 -12.01
C VAL A 373 9.63 -22.96 -10.54
N PRO A 374 9.97 -24.20 -10.17
CA PRO A 374 9.81 -24.68 -8.81
C PRO A 374 10.74 -23.93 -7.84
N THR A 375 10.16 -23.29 -6.83
CA THR A 375 10.86 -22.53 -5.76
C THR A 375 10.96 -23.32 -4.45
N GLY A 376 10.41 -24.55 -4.41
CA GLY A 376 10.31 -25.36 -3.20
C GLY A 376 9.13 -24.99 -2.29
N GLU A 377 8.12 -24.31 -2.84
CA GLU A 377 6.85 -24.02 -2.16
C GLU A 377 6.25 -25.29 -1.53
N GLY A 378 5.81 -25.19 -0.27
CA GLY A 378 5.14 -26.28 0.43
C GLY A 378 6.02 -27.41 0.97
N LEU A 379 7.35 -27.42 0.73
CA LEU A 379 8.23 -28.46 1.28
C LEU A 379 8.23 -28.45 2.82
N LEU A 380 8.35 -27.27 3.45
CA LEU A 380 8.30 -27.17 4.90
C LEU A 380 6.93 -27.63 5.43
N LYS A 381 5.84 -27.30 4.74
CA LYS A 381 4.50 -27.76 5.10
C LYS A 381 4.40 -29.29 5.04
N ALA A 382 4.99 -29.92 4.02
CA ALA A 382 5.04 -31.37 3.89
C ALA A 382 5.91 -32.03 4.98
N LEU A 383 7.01 -31.39 5.39
CA LEU A 383 7.85 -31.86 6.50
C LEU A 383 7.14 -31.74 7.84
N LEU A 384 6.52 -30.59 8.14
CA LEU A 384 5.81 -30.35 9.40
C LEU A 384 4.52 -31.17 9.52
N ALA A 385 3.85 -31.49 8.41
CA ALA A 385 2.71 -32.41 8.42
C ALA A 385 3.06 -33.82 8.94
N ARG A 386 4.34 -34.20 8.95
CA ARG A 386 4.81 -35.47 9.55
C ARG A 386 4.93 -35.40 11.08
N THR A 387 4.81 -34.22 11.67
CA THR A 387 4.90 -33.99 13.11
C THR A 387 3.57 -33.45 13.64
N SER A 388 2.96 -34.10 14.63
CA SER A 388 1.67 -33.69 15.21
C SER A 388 1.73 -32.44 16.09
N ARG A 389 2.92 -31.89 16.35
CA ARG A 389 3.15 -30.82 17.32
C ARG A 389 3.14 -29.41 16.71
N PHE A 390 3.35 -29.29 15.39
CA PHE A 390 3.51 -28.01 14.72
C PHE A 390 2.63 -27.93 13.47
N THR A 391 1.48 -27.29 13.61
CA THR A 391 0.59 -26.98 12.48
C THR A 391 0.86 -25.55 12.01
N LEU A 392 1.37 -25.42 10.77
CA LEU A 392 1.49 -24.11 10.13
C LEU A 392 0.11 -23.51 9.94
N ARG A 393 -0.04 -22.24 10.29
CA ARG A 393 -1.29 -21.53 10.06
C ARG A 393 -1.53 -21.42 8.55
N PRO A 394 -2.73 -21.73 8.04
CA PRO A 394 -3.09 -21.39 6.67
C PRO A 394 -2.94 -19.87 6.48
N HIS A 395 -2.71 -19.42 5.24
CA HIS A 395 -2.62 -18.00 4.92
C HIS A 395 -4.01 -17.38 5.09
N ASP A 396 -4.34 -17.06 6.33
CA ASP A 396 -5.66 -16.63 6.75
C ASP A 396 -5.68 -15.10 6.75
N LYS A 397 -6.51 -14.50 5.89
CA LYS A 397 -6.66 -13.03 5.79
C LYS A 397 -7.14 -12.44 7.12
N GLU A 398 -7.73 -13.25 8.00
CA GLU A 398 -8.22 -12.84 9.32
C GLU A 398 -7.11 -12.55 10.35
N LEU A 399 -5.87 -13.01 10.13
CA LEU A 399 -4.74 -12.75 11.02
C LEU A 399 -4.36 -11.26 11.10
N HIS A 400 -4.68 -10.52 10.04
CA HIS A 400 -4.44 -9.08 9.94
C HIS A 400 -5.72 -8.26 10.14
N ALA A 401 -6.80 -8.86 10.64
CA ALA A 401 -8.05 -8.16 10.90
C ALA A 401 -7.75 -6.91 11.77
N PRO A 402 -8.07 -5.69 11.28
CA PRO A 402 -7.86 -4.47 12.05
C PRO A 402 -8.71 -4.47 13.30
N TYR A 403 -8.09 -4.15 14.43
CA TYR A 403 -8.78 -4.07 15.74
C TYR A 403 -9.92 -3.04 15.75
N LEU A 404 -9.81 -2.02 14.90
CA LEU A 404 -10.77 -0.93 14.72
C LEU A 404 -11.14 -0.69 13.25
N GLY A 405 -11.11 -1.69 12.36
CA GLY A 405 -11.59 -1.49 10.98
C GLY A 405 -10.77 -0.58 10.05
N PHE A 406 -9.57 -0.14 10.45
CA PHE A 406 -8.76 0.83 9.68
C PHE A 406 -7.58 0.24 8.86
N SER A 407 -7.32 -1.06 8.88
CA SER A 407 -6.03 -1.57 8.36
C SER A 407 -6.07 -2.14 6.95
N ARG A 408 -5.17 -1.60 6.10
CA ARG A 408 -4.62 -2.26 4.90
C ARG A 408 -3.24 -2.88 5.13
N TYR A 409 -2.73 -2.93 6.36
CA TYR A 409 -1.35 -3.32 6.70
C TYR A 409 -1.25 -4.55 7.62
N ALA A 410 -0.18 -5.33 7.44
CA ALA A 410 0.26 -6.42 8.30
C ALA A 410 0.91 -5.92 9.62
N ASP A 411 1.20 -6.83 10.57
CA ASP A 411 1.77 -6.46 11.88
C ASP A 411 3.23 -6.02 11.76
N ALA A 412 3.55 -4.83 12.28
CA ALA A 412 4.91 -4.30 12.28
C ALA A 412 5.76 -4.72 13.49
N GLU A 413 5.20 -5.46 14.45
CA GLU A 413 5.90 -5.83 15.70
C GLU A 413 7.19 -6.62 15.45
N VAL A 414 7.21 -7.50 14.44
CA VAL A 414 8.42 -8.27 14.08
C VAL A 414 9.57 -7.33 13.73
N LEU A 415 9.35 -6.37 12.83
CA LEU A 415 10.37 -5.39 12.45
C LEU A 415 10.67 -4.41 13.59
N GLY A 416 9.66 -3.97 14.33
CA GLY A 416 9.82 -3.04 15.45
C GLY A 416 10.70 -3.63 16.55
N HIS A 417 10.43 -4.85 16.99
CA HIS A 417 11.26 -5.52 17.99
C HIS A 417 12.65 -5.86 17.45
N ALA A 418 12.77 -6.33 16.21
CA ALA A 418 14.09 -6.57 15.62
C ALA A 418 14.92 -5.27 15.50
N SER A 419 14.27 -4.15 15.18
CA SER A 419 14.92 -2.84 15.12
C SER A 419 15.40 -2.37 16.49
N SER A 420 14.62 -2.65 17.55
CA SER A 420 15.07 -2.45 18.95
C SER A 420 16.28 -3.30 19.31
N VAL A 421 16.33 -4.57 18.88
CA VAL A 421 17.51 -5.43 19.07
C VAL A 421 18.73 -4.80 18.39
N LEU A 422 18.60 -4.43 17.11
CA LEU A 422 19.68 -3.84 16.34
C LEU A 422 20.20 -2.54 16.98
N ALA A 423 19.31 -1.63 17.36
CA ALA A 423 19.69 -0.36 17.98
C ALA A 423 20.37 -0.55 19.35
N ALA A 424 19.87 -1.49 20.17
CA ALA A 424 20.45 -1.79 21.47
C ALA A 424 21.88 -2.32 21.35
N PHE A 425 22.10 -3.33 20.50
CA PHE A 425 23.42 -3.92 20.32
C PHE A 425 24.38 -3.02 19.55
N ALA A 426 23.89 -2.11 18.68
CA ALA A 426 24.75 -1.12 18.03
C ALA A 426 25.45 -0.20 19.05
N ILE A 427 24.76 0.16 20.15
CA ILE A 427 25.32 1.03 21.20
C ILE A 427 26.22 0.29 22.20
N THR A 428 26.06 -1.03 22.40
CA THR A 428 26.93 -1.83 23.31
C THR A 428 28.41 -1.75 22.96
N ALA A 429 28.72 -1.40 21.71
CA ALA A 429 30.08 -1.23 21.23
C ALA A 429 30.66 0.12 21.66
N THR A 430 31.05 0.24 22.92
CA THR A 430 31.88 1.35 23.39
C THR A 430 33.29 1.20 22.80
N VAL A 431 33.53 1.79 21.63
CA VAL A 431 34.90 2.13 21.20
C VAL A 431 35.43 3.16 22.20
N GLY A 432 36.64 2.93 22.72
CA GLY A 432 37.27 3.77 23.75
C GLY A 432 37.15 5.27 23.45
N SER A 433 37.02 6.04 24.52
CA SER A 433 36.81 7.50 24.53
C SER A 433 37.64 8.25 23.49
N GLY A 434 36.97 8.94 22.57
CA GLY A 434 37.54 10.11 21.86
C GLY A 434 37.93 9.95 20.39
N GLY A 435 37.70 8.79 19.76
CA GLY A 435 37.99 8.63 18.33
C GLY A 435 36.84 9.08 17.42
N PRO A 436 37.11 9.67 16.23
CA PRO A 436 36.09 9.94 15.18
C PRO A 436 35.39 8.67 14.64
N LEU A 437 35.79 7.51 15.14
CA LEU A 437 35.26 6.18 14.84
C LEU A 437 33.89 5.91 15.47
N ALA A 438 33.49 6.64 16.51
CA ALA A 438 32.15 6.52 17.13
C ALA A 438 31.01 6.93 16.18
N VAL A 439 31.32 7.69 15.13
CA VAL A 439 30.38 8.24 14.16
C VAL A 439 29.69 7.13 13.34
N LEU A 440 30.30 5.95 13.18
CA LEU A 440 29.69 4.84 12.42
C LEU A 440 28.58 4.10 13.13
N VAL A 441 28.44 4.25 14.45
CA VAL A 441 27.29 3.74 15.20
C VAL A 441 26.01 4.49 14.81
N LEU A 442 26.13 5.73 14.32
CA LEU A 442 25.01 6.60 14.01
C LEU A 442 24.00 5.99 13.02
N PRO A 443 24.36 5.54 11.81
CA PRO A 443 23.40 4.89 10.91
C PRO A 443 22.80 3.61 11.51
N TRP A 444 23.57 2.86 12.31
CA TRP A 444 23.09 1.63 12.95
C TRP A 444 22.17 1.86 14.16
N ALA A 445 22.23 3.03 14.79
CA ALA A 445 21.32 3.40 15.86
C ALA A 445 20.08 4.15 15.32
N VAL A 446 20.29 5.11 14.42
CA VAL A 446 19.24 6.02 13.93
C VAL A 446 18.36 5.38 12.87
N VAL A 447 18.90 4.54 11.98
CA VAL A 447 18.08 3.93 10.93
C VAL A 447 17.16 2.84 11.49
N PRO A 448 17.64 1.78 12.16
CA PRO A 448 16.74 0.81 12.76
C PRO A 448 16.03 1.38 13.99
N GLY A 449 16.76 1.98 14.94
CA GLY A 449 16.19 2.49 16.18
C GLY A 449 15.28 3.69 16.00
N GLY A 450 15.47 4.49 14.96
CA GLY A 450 14.69 5.69 14.66
C GLY A 450 13.72 5.52 13.50
N LEU A 451 14.23 5.53 12.26
CA LEU A 451 13.41 5.56 11.04
C LEU A 451 12.48 4.34 10.92
N LEU A 452 13.00 3.13 11.12
CA LEU A 452 12.18 1.92 11.07
C LEU A 452 11.20 1.85 12.23
N GLN A 453 11.55 2.36 13.42
CA GLN A 453 10.62 2.43 14.54
C GLN A 453 9.48 3.41 14.31
N LEU A 454 9.75 4.58 13.75
CA LEU A 454 8.70 5.54 13.35
C LEU A 454 7.76 4.94 12.28
N LEU A 455 8.32 4.17 11.34
CA LEU A 455 7.55 3.41 10.36
C LEU A 455 6.69 2.33 11.02
N CYS A 456 7.25 1.56 11.96
CA CYS A 456 6.51 0.55 12.71
C CYS A 456 5.39 1.16 13.55
N GLY A 457 5.65 2.31 14.20
CA GLY A 457 4.66 3.09 14.93
C GLY A 457 3.52 3.59 14.03
N SER A 458 3.85 4.09 12.83
CA SER A 458 2.87 4.53 11.84
C SER A 458 2.00 3.37 11.32
N VAL A 459 2.61 2.21 11.06
CA VAL A 459 1.89 1.01 10.64
C VAL A 459 1.00 0.50 11.77
N ALA A 460 1.50 0.42 13.00
CA ALA A 460 0.71 0.02 14.18
C ALA A 460 -0.48 0.97 14.42
N PHE A 461 -0.29 2.28 14.24
CA PHE A 461 -1.36 3.27 14.33
C PHE A 461 -2.45 3.00 13.28
N ALA A 462 -2.07 2.78 12.02
CA ALA A 462 -3.00 2.45 10.95
C ALA A 462 -3.77 1.14 11.22
N ARG A 463 -3.23 0.24 12.06
CA ARG A 463 -3.92 -0.96 12.53
C ARG A 463 -4.91 -0.75 13.68
N GLY A 464 -4.89 0.42 14.31
CA GLY A 464 -5.64 0.72 15.53
C GLY A 464 -4.94 0.27 16.82
N LYS A 465 -3.65 -0.08 16.77
CA LYS A 465 -2.82 -0.44 17.95
C LYS A 465 -2.20 0.82 18.55
N THR A 466 -3.00 1.55 19.32
CA THR A 466 -2.63 2.91 19.81
C THR A 466 -1.46 2.90 20.78
N LEU A 467 -1.40 1.95 21.72
CA LEU A 467 -0.37 1.89 22.75
C LEU A 467 0.98 1.39 22.18
N GLU A 468 0.95 0.33 21.37
CA GLU A 468 2.13 -0.20 20.68
C GLU A 468 2.70 0.82 19.70
N SER A 469 1.82 1.52 18.95
CA SER A 469 2.22 2.63 18.09
C SER A 469 2.93 3.73 18.87
N THR A 470 2.34 4.15 19.99
CA THR A 470 2.93 5.19 20.86
C THR A 470 4.31 4.76 21.34
N ALA A 471 4.48 3.51 21.78
CA ALA A 471 5.77 2.98 22.22
C ALA A 471 6.81 3.00 21.09
N PHE A 472 6.49 2.46 19.91
CA PHE A 472 7.42 2.45 18.77
C PHE A 472 7.80 3.85 18.30
N THR A 473 6.83 4.75 18.15
CA THR A 473 7.11 6.15 17.77
C THR A 473 7.98 6.85 18.81
N PHE A 474 7.67 6.66 20.08
CA PHE A 474 8.41 7.26 21.19
C PHE A 474 9.86 6.74 21.26
N TYR A 475 10.06 5.43 21.13
CA TYR A 475 11.40 4.84 21.06
C TYR A 475 12.14 5.35 19.82
N GLY A 476 11.46 5.45 18.67
CA GLY A 476 11.97 6.02 17.44
C GLY A 476 12.54 7.43 17.60
N ILE A 477 11.76 8.32 18.22
CA ILE A 477 12.19 9.70 18.51
C ILE A 477 13.41 9.69 19.43
N MET A 478 13.37 8.90 20.51
CA MET A 478 14.47 8.83 21.47
C MET A 478 15.76 8.33 20.82
N TRP A 479 15.74 7.22 20.08
CA TRP A 479 16.91 6.70 19.38
C TRP A 479 17.46 7.67 18.33
N THR A 480 16.58 8.42 17.66
CA THR A 480 17.00 9.43 16.68
C THR A 480 17.70 10.59 17.37
N VAL A 481 17.06 11.20 18.37
CA VAL A 481 17.60 12.36 19.10
C VAL A 481 18.87 11.97 19.85
N TRP A 482 18.85 10.85 20.58
CA TRP A 482 19.99 10.37 21.34
C TRP A 482 21.12 9.91 20.43
N GLY A 483 20.81 9.18 19.36
CA GLY A 483 21.80 8.72 18.38
C GLY A 483 22.54 9.89 17.75
N LEU A 484 21.80 10.90 17.26
CA LEU A 484 22.37 12.12 16.68
C LEU A 484 23.17 12.94 17.70
N THR A 485 22.65 13.09 18.91
CA THR A 485 23.37 13.87 19.92
C THR A 485 24.69 13.18 20.30
N ARG A 486 24.64 11.90 20.67
CA ARG A 486 25.78 11.12 21.19
C ARG A 486 26.82 10.80 20.12
N TYR A 487 26.40 10.37 18.94
CA TYR A 487 27.31 9.88 17.89
C TYR A 487 27.48 10.85 16.71
N GLY A 488 26.60 11.85 16.58
CA GLY A 488 26.70 12.88 15.54
C GLY A 488 27.58 14.07 15.92
N GLY A 489 28.29 14.04 17.05
CA GLY A 489 29.22 15.09 17.47
C GLY A 489 28.57 16.34 18.08
N LEU A 490 27.27 16.32 18.38
CA LEU A 490 26.55 17.44 19.00
C LEU A 490 26.76 17.51 20.53
N TYR A 491 27.42 16.50 21.11
CA TYR A 491 27.59 16.33 22.56
C TYR A 491 28.51 17.36 23.23
N GLY A 492 29.41 18.02 22.48
CA GLY A 492 30.45 18.91 23.02
C GLY A 492 29.89 19.98 23.97
N ASP A 493 29.02 20.84 23.45
CA ASP A 493 28.46 21.98 24.21
C ASP A 493 27.13 21.66 24.91
N THR A 494 26.56 20.47 24.69
CA THR A 494 25.17 20.13 25.13
C THR A 494 25.09 19.16 26.30
N ARG A 495 26.21 18.50 26.68
CA ARG A 495 26.25 17.63 27.86
C ARG A 495 26.07 18.48 29.13
N GLY A 496 24.97 18.26 29.84
CA GLY A 496 24.68 19.00 31.07
C GLY A 496 23.20 18.97 31.45
N PHE A 497 22.80 19.92 32.30
CA PHE A 497 21.49 19.97 32.93
C PHE A 497 20.32 19.97 31.92
N ASN A 498 20.41 20.73 30.82
CA ASN A 498 19.33 20.84 29.85
C ASN A 498 19.02 19.51 29.15
N LEU A 499 20.06 18.75 28.79
CA LEU A 499 19.92 17.42 28.22
C LEU A 499 19.30 16.45 29.24
N ALA A 500 19.75 16.51 30.49
CA ALA A 500 19.20 15.70 31.58
C ALA A 500 17.70 15.97 31.80
N VAL A 501 17.26 17.24 31.79
CA VAL A 501 15.84 17.60 31.88
C VAL A 501 15.04 17.01 30.72
N GLY A 502 15.56 17.07 29.50
CA GLY A 502 14.95 16.43 28.34
C GLY A 502 14.75 14.93 28.56
N ILE A 503 15.79 14.21 29.00
CA ILE A 503 15.72 12.77 29.27
C ILE A 503 14.72 12.45 30.38
N ILE A 504 14.64 13.27 31.44
CA ILE A 504 13.65 13.10 32.51
C ILE A 504 12.22 13.20 31.96
N CYS A 505 11.95 14.14 31.05
CA CYS A 505 10.64 14.22 30.37
C CYS A 505 10.33 12.94 29.59
N PHE A 506 11.30 12.38 28.87
CA PHE A 506 11.13 11.08 28.20
C PHE A 506 10.91 9.94 29.22
N MET A 507 11.63 9.93 30.34
CA MET A 507 11.43 8.93 31.40
C MET A 507 10.02 8.95 31.97
N LEU A 508 9.47 10.14 32.23
CA LEU A 508 8.08 10.29 32.72
C LEU A 508 7.07 9.77 31.70
N PHE A 509 7.28 10.08 30.41
CA PHE A 509 6.41 9.56 29.36
C PHE A 509 6.53 8.03 29.22
N ASN A 510 7.74 7.47 29.32
CA ASN A 510 7.90 6.02 29.27
C ASN A 510 7.33 5.31 30.51
N CYS A 511 7.26 5.98 31.68
CA CYS A 511 6.47 5.47 32.80
C CYS A 511 5.00 5.31 32.43
N PHE A 512 4.41 6.27 31.71
CA PHE A 512 3.04 6.14 31.20
C PHE A 512 2.90 4.97 30.21
N VAL A 513 3.84 4.82 29.28
CA VAL A 513 3.89 3.66 28.37
C VAL A 513 3.99 2.33 29.14
N THR A 514 4.81 2.28 30.19
CA THR A 514 4.98 1.11 31.06
C THR A 514 3.71 0.77 31.82
N VAL A 515 3.00 1.78 32.34
CA VAL A 515 1.68 1.59 32.97
C VAL A 515 0.67 1.09 31.94
N GLY A 516 0.65 1.67 30.73
CA GLY A 516 -0.19 1.17 29.64
C GLY A 516 0.10 -0.29 29.30
N ALA A 517 1.38 -0.69 29.28
CA ALA A 517 1.79 -2.05 28.96
C ALA A 517 1.30 -3.09 29.97
N LEU A 518 0.93 -2.71 31.20
CA LEU A 518 0.27 -3.60 32.18
C LEU A 518 -1.06 -4.18 31.67
N PHE A 519 -1.72 -3.46 30.75
CA PHE A 519 -2.99 -3.86 30.13
C PHE A 519 -2.82 -4.65 28.82
N LEU A 520 -1.61 -4.73 28.26
CA LEU A 520 -1.34 -5.46 27.02
C LEU A 520 -0.96 -6.92 27.27
N ASN A 521 0.27 -7.13 27.76
CA ASN A 521 0.82 -8.43 28.10
C ASN A 521 2.15 -8.27 28.85
N LYS A 522 2.62 -9.36 29.46
CA LYS A 522 3.86 -9.35 30.27
C LYS A 522 5.10 -9.02 29.44
N ALA A 523 5.15 -9.43 28.18
CA ALA A 523 6.27 -9.15 27.29
C ALA A 523 6.41 -7.64 26.98
N TRP A 524 5.32 -6.96 26.67
CA TRP A 524 5.30 -5.50 26.47
C TRP A 524 5.64 -4.73 27.74
N PHE A 525 5.17 -5.19 28.90
CA PHE A 525 5.57 -4.62 30.19
C PHE A 525 7.08 -4.76 30.42
N ALA A 526 7.64 -5.95 30.20
CA ALA A 526 9.08 -6.16 30.33
C ALA A 526 9.89 -5.30 29.35
N SER A 527 9.43 -5.17 28.10
CA SER A 527 10.06 -4.34 27.06
C SER A 527 10.09 -2.86 27.44
N SER A 528 8.95 -2.30 27.88
CA SER A 528 8.86 -0.90 28.32
C SER A 528 9.64 -0.61 29.60
N LEU A 529 9.61 -1.54 30.57
CA LEU A 529 10.39 -1.44 31.79
C LEU A 529 11.90 -1.47 31.52
N THR A 530 12.36 -2.36 30.65
CA THR A 530 13.80 -2.42 30.30
C THR A 530 14.24 -1.23 29.45
N PHE A 531 13.36 -0.65 28.64
CA PHE A 531 13.63 0.64 27.98
C PHE A 531 13.79 1.79 28.99
N GLN A 532 13.08 1.77 30.12
CA GLN A 532 13.29 2.73 31.21
C GLN A 532 14.73 2.69 31.73
N LEU A 533 15.34 1.50 31.81
CA LEU A 533 16.74 1.35 32.24
C LEU A 533 17.72 1.98 31.24
N ILE A 534 17.41 1.91 29.94
CA ILE A 534 18.18 2.63 28.90
C ILE A 534 18.10 4.14 29.13
N LEU A 535 16.90 4.67 29.40
CA LEU A 535 16.72 6.11 29.67
C LEU A 535 17.48 6.55 30.93
N ILE A 536 17.51 5.71 31.97
CA ILE A 536 18.34 5.96 33.17
C ILE A 536 19.82 6.00 32.79
N SER A 537 20.28 5.08 31.95
CA SER A 537 21.66 5.10 31.45
C SER A 537 21.98 6.40 30.72
N PHE A 538 21.05 6.89 29.88
CA PHE A 538 21.22 8.15 29.15
C PHE A 538 21.27 9.33 30.11
N LEU A 539 20.41 9.35 31.13
CA LEU A 539 20.39 10.38 32.16
C LEU A 539 21.72 10.43 32.92
N LEU A 540 22.21 9.26 33.39
CA LEU A 540 23.48 9.16 34.10
C LEU A 540 24.65 9.63 33.24
N ASP A 541 24.62 9.34 31.94
CA ASP A 541 25.63 9.82 31.01
C ASP A 541 25.59 11.34 30.84
N ALA A 542 24.39 11.92 30.69
CA ALA A 542 24.19 13.36 30.54
C ALA A 542 24.69 14.15 31.75
N VAL A 543 24.55 13.61 32.97
CA VAL A 543 25.05 14.25 34.21
C VAL A 543 26.49 13.88 34.58
N GLY A 544 27.16 13.04 33.78
CA GLY A 544 28.56 12.64 34.05
C GLY A 544 28.73 11.61 35.16
N ALA A 545 27.68 10.88 35.53
CA ALA A 545 27.67 9.91 36.63
C ALA A 545 27.45 8.46 36.17
N LEU A 546 27.57 8.16 34.86
CA LEU A 546 27.39 6.82 34.31
C LEU A 546 28.46 5.85 34.84
N PRO A 547 28.09 4.81 35.60
CA PRO A 547 29.04 3.79 36.03
C PRO A 547 29.54 2.99 34.82
N TYR A 548 30.82 2.63 34.84
CA TYR A 548 31.42 1.82 33.79
C TYR A 548 30.65 0.50 33.60
N GLY A 549 30.22 0.23 32.36
CA GLY A 549 29.52 -0.99 31.97
C GLY A 549 28.04 -1.03 32.32
N TYR A 550 27.47 -0.02 32.98
CA TYR A 550 26.02 0.05 33.24
C TYR A 550 25.23 0.11 31.94
N ASP A 551 25.65 0.98 31.01
CA ASP A 551 25.07 1.14 29.67
C ASP A 551 25.11 -0.15 28.86
N ILE A 552 26.23 -0.87 28.90
CA ILE A 552 26.40 -2.19 28.27
C ILE A 552 25.42 -3.20 28.88
N GLY A 553 25.33 -3.26 30.21
CA GLY A 553 24.44 -4.19 30.91
C GLY A 553 22.96 -3.96 30.55
N VAL A 554 22.48 -2.72 30.62
CA VAL A 554 21.06 -2.43 30.36
C VAL A 554 20.68 -2.60 28.89
N THR A 555 21.60 -2.29 27.96
CA THR A 555 21.35 -2.48 26.52
C THR A 555 21.33 -3.96 26.13
N ILE A 556 22.18 -4.81 26.73
CA ILE A 556 22.10 -6.27 26.57
C ILE A 556 20.75 -6.79 27.09
N ILE A 557 20.32 -6.36 28.28
CA ILE A 557 19.04 -6.80 28.86
C ILE A 557 17.87 -6.42 27.95
N PHE A 558 17.78 -5.16 27.53
CA PHE A 558 16.73 -4.71 26.61
C PHE A 558 16.81 -5.40 25.24
N GLY A 559 18.00 -5.64 24.73
CA GLY A 559 18.24 -6.40 23.50
C GLY A 559 17.71 -7.83 23.59
N LEU A 560 17.96 -8.54 24.69
CA LEU A 560 17.45 -9.89 24.91
C LEU A 560 15.92 -9.93 25.07
N VAL A 561 15.33 -8.98 25.78
CA VAL A 561 13.87 -8.86 25.91
C VAL A 561 13.22 -8.55 24.55
N SER A 562 13.82 -7.65 23.78
CA SER A 562 13.36 -7.34 22.42
C SER A 562 13.50 -8.54 21.48
N PHE A 563 14.58 -9.32 21.61
CA PHE A 563 14.79 -10.54 20.83
C PHE A 563 13.75 -11.62 21.16
N TYR A 564 13.39 -11.76 22.44
CA TYR A 564 12.28 -12.61 22.84
C TYR A 564 10.95 -12.17 22.21
N CYS A 565 10.64 -10.88 22.24
CA CYS A 565 9.43 -10.34 21.63
C CYS A 565 9.40 -10.58 20.11
N PHE A 566 10.54 -10.34 19.43
CA PHE A 566 10.71 -10.64 18.00
C PHE A 566 10.42 -12.11 17.68
N LEU A 567 11.01 -13.05 18.41
CA LEU A 567 10.74 -14.48 18.24
C LEU A 567 9.28 -14.81 18.52
N ALA A 568 8.72 -14.30 19.63
CA ALA A 568 7.35 -14.57 20.00
C ALA A 568 6.35 -14.10 18.93
N CYS A 569 6.53 -12.91 18.37
CA CYS A 569 5.72 -12.40 17.27
C CYS A 569 5.84 -13.27 16.01
N LEU A 570 7.06 -13.68 15.62
CA LEU A 570 7.26 -14.57 14.47
C LEU A 570 6.57 -15.92 14.66
N PHE A 571 6.84 -16.61 15.77
CA PHE A 571 6.23 -17.91 16.06
C PHE A 571 4.71 -17.83 16.14
N ASN A 572 4.15 -16.84 16.84
CA ASN A 572 2.71 -16.70 17.01
C ASN A 572 1.99 -16.23 15.72
N SER A 573 2.72 -15.62 14.78
CA SER A 573 2.20 -15.28 13.45
C SER A 573 2.21 -16.48 12.48
N SER A 574 3.16 -17.40 12.64
CA SER A 574 3.37 -18.53 11.72
C SER A 574 2.59 -19.80 12.04
N PHE A 575 2.34 -20.08 13.33
CA PHE A 575 1.70 -21.33 13.77
C PHE A 575 0.25 -21.10 14.19
N GLU A 576 -0.60 -22.12 14.03
CA GLU A 576 -2.03 -22.03 14.40
C GLU A 576 -2.24 -21.75 15.88
N THR A 577 -1.47 -22.42 16.73
CA THR A 577 -1.46 -22.23 18.18
C THR A 577 -0.26 -21.39 18.60
N PRO A 578 -0.42 -20.45 19.55
CA PRO A 578 0.67 -19.63 20.03
C PRO A 578 1.74 -20.52 20.68
N GLN A 579 2.97 -20.47 20.17
CA GLN A 579 4.09 -21.32 20.62
C GLN A 579 4.91 -20.64 21.72
N LEU A 580 5.01 -19.31 21.68
CA LEU A 580 5.79 -18.54 22.64
C LEU A 580 4.86 -17.60 23.42
N PRO A 581 4.79 -17.71 24.75
CA PRO A 581 3.82 -16.97 25.55
C PRO A 581 4.23 -15.52 25.76
N LEU A 582 3.47 -14.57 25.21
CA LEU A 582 3.62 -13.15 25.56
C LEU A 582 3.14 -12.82 27.00
N GLY A 583 2.39 -13.74 27.61
CA GLY A 583 1.83 -13.63 28.96
C GLY A 583 0.50 -12.87 29.00
N GLU A 584 -0.34 -13.17 29.99
CA GLU A 584 -1.58 -12.42 30.20
C GLU A 584 -1.31 -11.01 30.77
N PRO A 585 -2.17 -10.01 30.49
CA PRO A 585 -2.11 -8.70 31.14
C PRO A 585 -2.01 -8.81 32.66
N PHE A 586 -1.23 -7.92 33.28
CA PHE A 586 -1.14 -7.83 34.74
C PHE A 586 -2.43 -7.27 35.34
N ILE A 587 -3.02 -6.28 34.67
CA ILE A 587 -4.29 -5.68 35.07
C ILE A 587 -5.31 -5.98 33.98
N LYS A 588 -6.30 -6.80 34.33
CA LYS A 588 -7.49 -6.97 33.50
C LYS A 588 -8.45 -5.84 33.86
N LEU A 589 -8.68 -4.92 32.94
CA LEU A 589 -9.75 -3.94 33.07
C LEU A 589 -11.09 -4.67 33.06
N SER A 590 -11.62 -4.98 34.24
CA SER A 590 -13.02 -5.38 34.38
C SER A 590 -13.88 -4.12 34.16
N GLY A 591 -14.65 -4.12 33.07
CA GLY A 591 -15.45 -2.95 32.65
C GLY A 591 -15.39 -2.63 31.16
N PHE A 592 -14.39 -3.13 30.43
CA PHE A 592 -14.41 -3.22 28.97
C PHE A 592 -14.59 -4.70 28.61
N GLY A 593 -15.85 -5.16 28.56
CA GLY A 593 -16.20 -6.51 28.07
C GLY A 593 -16.31 -7.62 29.11
N GLY A 594 -16.91 -7.38 30.28
CA GLY A 594 -17.08 -8.46 31.27
C GLY A 594 -17.91 -8.13 32.51
N GLY A 595 -19.04 -7.44 32.35
CA GLY A 595 -20.08 -7.35 33.38
C GLY A 595 -21.25 -8.26 33.00
N LYS A 596 -21.90 -8.89 33.98
CA LYS A 596 -23.01 -9.84 33.81
C LYS A 596 -24.27 -9.27 33.12
N ASP A 597 -24.27 -7.98 32.79
CA ASP A 597 -25.33 -7.23 32.09
C ASP A 597 -24.90 -6.72 30.69
N SER A 598 -23.83 -7.26 30.10
CA SER A 598 -23.23 -6.75 28.86
C SER A 598 -24.03 -7.07 27.58
N CYS A 599 -24.13 -6.08 26.69
CA CYS A 599 -24.52 -6.23 25.28
C CYS A 599 -23.81 -7.44 24.62
N PRO A 600 -24.52 -8.50 24.20
CA PRO A 600 -23.95 -9.67 23.56
C PRO A 600 -23.25 -9.30 22.25
N HIS A 601 -21.96 -9.66 22.17
CA HIS A 601 -21.14 -9.60 20.95
C HIS A 601 -21.04 -11.01 20.38
N VAL A 602 -21.72 -11.28 19.29
CA VAL A 602 -21.88 -12.64 18.77
C VAL A 602 -21.40 -12.74 17.33
N PRO A 603 -20.66 -13.80 16.95
CA PRO A 603 -20.06 -13.90 15.62
C PRO A 603 -21.13 -14.06 14.54
N ALA A 604 -21.11 -13.19 13.53
CA ALA A 604 -22.07 -13.15 12.42
C ALA A 604 -22.09 -14.43 11.56
N ARG A 605 -20.97 -15.16 11.54
CA ARG A 605 -20.80 -16.40 10.76
C ARG A 605 -21.48 -17.64 11.33
N LYS A 606 -22.10 -17.52 12.52
CA LYS A 606 -22.87 -18.61 13.13
C LYS A 606 -24.36 -18.29 13.07
N ALA A 607 -25.14 -19.20 12.49
CA ALA A 607 -26.61 -19.04 12.42
C ALA A 607 -27.24 -18.85 13.83
N SER A 608 -26.74 -19.55 14.84
CA SER A 608 -27.19 -19.41 16.23
C SER A 608 -27.01 -17.99 16.78
N SER A 609 -25.93 -17.29 16.39
CA SER A 609 -25.70 -15.88 16.76
C SER A 609 -26.71 -14.95 16.10
N VAL A 610 -27.02 -15.17 14.82
CA VAL A 610 -28.01 -14.37 14.09
C VAL A 610 -29.40 -14.58 14.70
N HIS A 611 -29.75 -15.81 15.07
CA HIS A 611 -30.98 -16.11 15.81
C HIS A 611 -31.02 -15.40 17.17
N GLN A 612 -29.91 -15.40 17.93
CA GLN A 612 -29.85 -14.69 19.20
C GLN A 612 -30.12 -13.18 19.03
N ILE A 613 -29.51 -12.56 18.01
CA ILE A 613 -29.73 -11.13 17.71
C ILE A 613 -31.14 -10.86 17.19
N ALA A 614 -31.70 -11.78 16.40
CA ALA A 614 -33.09 -11.70 15.95
C ALA A 614 -34.07 -11.72 17.14
N GLU A 615 -33.84 -12.58 18.13
CA GLU A 615 -34.66 -12.63 19.34
C GLU A 615 -34.55 -11.34 20.16
N ILE A 616 -33.35 -10.76 20.29
CA ILE A 616 -33.18 -9.45 20.95
C ILE A 616 -34.03 -8.38 20.24
N MET A 617 -33.96 -8.31 18.90
CA MET A 617 -34.73 -7.34 18.12
C MET A 617 -36.24 -7.55 18.21
N LYS A 618 -36.71 -8.81 18.22
CA LYS A 618 -38.13 -9.14 18.38
C LYS A 618 -38.69 -8.74 19.75
N HIS A 619 -37.84 -8.65 20.78
CA HIS A 619 -38.20 -8.18 22.11
C HIS A 619 -37.96 -6.67 22.32
N GLY A 620 -37.82 -5.91 21.22
CA GLY A 620 -37.69 -4.45 21.27
C GLY A 620 -36.25 -3.92 21.46
N GLY A 621 -35.24 -4.80 21.36
CA GLY A 621 -33.84 -4.41 21.40
C GLY A 621 -33.34 -3.77 20.09
N ILE A 622 -32.32 -2.94 20.19
CA ILE A 622 -31.61 -2.33 19.06
C ILE A 622 -30.21 -2.92 18.94
N CYS A 623 -29.82 -3.29 17.73
CA CYS A 623 -28.60 -4.08 17.51
C CYS A 623 -27.65 -3.41 16.51
N GLY A 624 -26.35 -3.63 16.70
CA GLY A 624 -25.33 -3.38 15.69
C GLY A 624 -25.29 -4.51 14.67
N MET A 625 -25.31 -4.18 13.38
CA MET A 625 -25.34 -5.15 12.28
C MET A 625 -24.28 -4.83 11.22
N PRO A 626 -23.50 -5.83 10.73
CA PRO A 626 -22.59 -5.68 9.59
C PRO A 626 -23.38 -5.52 8.28
N THR A 627 -22.79 -4.85 7.29
CA THR A 627 -23.37 -4.69 5.95
C THR A 627 -22.30 -4.81 4.87
N ASP A 628 -22.70 -4.76 3.59
CA ASP A 628 -21.84 -4.61 2.41
C ASP A 628 -21.13 -3.24 2.34
N THR A 629 -21.49 -2.33 3.23
CA THR A 629 -20.91 -1.00 3.37
C THR A 629 -20.38 -0.84 4.81
N VAL A 630 -20.94 0.07 5.60
CA VAL A 630 -20.56 0.35 6.99
C VAL A 630 -21.46 -0.41 7.98
N TYR A 631 -21.03 -0.58 9.23
CA TYR A 631 -21.89 -1.08 10.30
C TYR A 631 -23.00 -0.09 10.62
N VAL A 632 -24.18 -0.63 10.89
CA VAL A 632 -25.40 0.14 11.14
C VAL A 632 -26.05 -0.26 12.47
N LEU A 633 -26.81 0.67 13.03
CA LEU A 633 -27.69 0.44 14.18
C LEU A 633 -29.09 0.17 13.63
N VAL A 634 -29.69 -0.94 14.06
CA VAL A 634 -30.94 -1.45 13.51
C VAL A 634 -31.98 -1.72 14.59
N ALA A 635 -33.25 -1.51 14.24
CA ALA A 635 -34.42 -1.87 15.02
C ALA A 635 -35.45 -2.55 14.11
N ALA A 636 -36.22 -3.50 14.63
CA ALA A 636 -37.28 -4.14 13.84
C ALA A 636 -38.46 -3.16 13.63
N CYS A 637 -38.97 -3.02 12.40
CA CYS A 637 -40.04 -2.07 12.09
C CYS A 637 -41.36 -2.39 12.81
N ASN A 638 -41.61 -3.67 13.09
CA ASN A 638 -42.78 -4.13 13.84
C ASN A 638 -42.64 -3.94 15.36
N GLN A 639 -41.59 -3.26 15.83
CA GLN A 639 -41.37 -2.88 17.23
C GLN A 639 -41.23 -1.35 17.32
N PRO A 640 -42.34 -0.59 17.38
CA PRO A 640 -42.32 0.87 17.34
C PRO A 640 -41.45 1.52 18.43
N GLU A 641 -41.42 0.95 19.63
CA GLU A 641 -40.59 1.41 20.75
C GLU A 641 -39.09 1.27 20.46
N ALA A 642 -38.68 0.20 19.78
CA ALA A 642 -37.29 -0.04 19.39
C ALA A 642 -36.83 0.95 18.32
N VAL A 643 -37.70 1.28 17.35
CA VAL A 643 -37.42 2.30 16.33
C VAL A 643 -37.22 3.66 16.98
N GLU A 644 -38.07 4.03 17.93
CA GLU A 644 -37.92 5.27 18.70
C GLU A 644 -36.64 5.27 19.55
N LYS A 645 -36.30 4.15 20.20
CA LYS A 645 -35.05 3.97 20.95
C LYS A 645 -33.83 4.15 20.05
N ALA A 646 -33.82 3.54 18.86
CA ALA A 646 -32.74 3.68 17.88
C ALA A 646 -32.58 5.12 17.39
N TYR A 647 -33.70 5.81 17.15
CA TYR A 647 -33.69 7.23 16.76
C TYR A 647 -33.11 8.12 17.88
N LYS A 648 -33.59 7.96 19.13
CA LYS A 648 -33.17 8.76 20.30
C LYS A 648 -31.74 8.49 20.76
N THR A 649 -31.19 7.32 20.44
CA THR A 649 -29.81 6.96 20.79
C THR A 649 -28.79 7.96 20.24
N LYS A 650 -29.15 8.69 19.16
CA LYS A 650 -28.34 9.76 18.56
C LYS A 650 -28.67 11.11 19.20
N VAL A 651 -27.73 11.68 19.94
CA VAL A 651 -27.88 12.89 20.77
C VAL A 651 -28.23 14.17 19.97
N GLN A 652 -28.13 14.15 18.63
CA GLN A 652 -28.55 15.24 17.73
C GLN A 652 -29.27 14.68 16.48
N ALA A 653 -30.32 13.88 16.66
CA ALA A 653 -31.04 13.23 15.55
C ALA A 653 -31.95 14.16 14.72
N GLN A 654 -32.02 15.46 15.04
CA GLN A 654 -32.92 16.39 14.36
C GLN A 654 -32.59 16.60 12.87
N ASP A 655 -31.40 16.22 12.40
CA ASP A 655 -30.97 16.53 11.03
C ASP A 655 -31.10 15.38 10.01
N ARG A 656 -31.29 14.11 10.43
CA ARG A 656 -31.35 12.98 9.47
C ARG A 656 -32.34 11.88 9.87
N PRO A 657 -33.39 11.62 9.07
CA PRO A 657 -34.35 10.55 9.37
C PRO A 657 -33.75 9.15 9.15
N MET A 658 -34.33 8.14 9.79
CA MET A 658 -33.93 6.73 9.56
C MET A 658 -34.34 6.25 8.17
N SER A 659 -33.64 5.23 7.68
CA SER A 659 -33.99 4.51 6.45
C SER A 659 -34.71 3.19 6.75
N LEU A 660 -35.45 2.64 5.78
CA LEU A 660 -36.14 1.36 5.90
C LEU A 660 -35.44 0.32 5.03
N TRP A 661 -35.06 -0.82 5.60
CA TRP A 661 -34.38 -1.87 4.83
C TRP A 661 -35.23 -3.13 4.78
N ILE A 662 -35.14 -3.80 3.63
CA ILE A 662 -35.88 -5.02 3.31
C ILE A 662 -34.89 -6.11 2.90
N SER A 663 -35.23 -7.38 3.15
CA SER A 663 -34.43 -8.53 2.74
C SER A 663 -34.64 -8.90 1.27
N SER A 664 -35.77 -8.50 0.70
CA SER A 664 -36.19 -8.88 -0.65
C SER A 664 -37.34 -8.01 -1.12
N LEU A 665 -37.42 -7.80 -2.43
CA LEU A 665 -38.58 -7.15 -3.07
C LEU A 665 -39.89 -7.89 -2.83
N LYS A 666 -39.86 -9.18 -2.49
CA LYS A 666 -41.05 -9.94 -2.09
C LYS A 666 -41.77 -9.30 -0.90
N GLN A 667 -41.06 -8.62 -0.01
CA GLN A 667 -41.67 -7.90 1.13
C GLN A 667 -42.51 -6.69 0.70
N LEU A 668 -42.28 -6.14 -0.50
CA LEU A 668 -43.06 -5.03 -1.07
C LEU A 668 -44.13 -5.49 -2.07
N GLU A 669 -44.15 -6.77 -2.43
CA GLU A 669 -45.04 -7.33 -3.45
C GLU A 669 -46.54 -7.07 -3.17
N PRO A 670 -47.05 -7.16 -1.92
CA PRO A 670 -48.44 -6.81 -1.61
C PRO A 670 -48.79 -5.34 -1.94
N SER A 671 -47.79 -4.45 -1.87
CA SER A 671 -47.92 -3.02 -2.18
C SER A 671 -47.46 -2.64 -3.60
N LYS A 672 -47.16 -3.61 -4.46
CA LYS A 672 -46.64 -3.33 -5.82
C LYS A 672 -47.54 -2.38 -6.61
N HIS A 673 -48.86 -2.50 -6.45
CA HIS A 673 -49.85 -1.65 -7.11
C HIS A 673 -49.80 -0.17 -6.67
N LEU A 674 -49.14 0.14 -5.56
CA LEU A 674 -48.92 1.50 -5.04
C LEU A 674 -47.56 2.09 -5.45
N ILE A 675 -46.72 1.31 -6.13
CA ILE A 675 -45.36 1.70 -6.54
C ILE A 675 -45.35 1.86 -8.05
N ASN A 676 -44.75 2.96 -8.53
CA ASN A 676 -44.61 3.21 -9.96
C ASN A 676 -43.91 2.03 -10.69
N PRO A 677 -44.38 1.59 -11.87
CA PRO A 677 -43.78 0.46 -12.59
C PRO A 677 -42.29 0.65 -12.94
N VAL A 678 -41.88 1.85 -13.34
CA VAL A 678 -40.49 2.19 -13.66
C VAL A 678 -39.64 2.09 -12.39
N LEU A 679 -40.16 2.56 -11.25
CA LEU A 679 -39.50 2.44 -9.96
C LEU A 679 -39.35 0.98 -9.52
N TRP A 680 -40.39 0.17 -9.71
CA TRP A 680 -40.34 -1.27 -9.39
C TRP A 680 -39.27 -2.00 -10.19
N ASP A 681 -39.19 -1.76 -11.49
CA ASP A 681 -38.18 -2.38 -12.35
C ASP A 681 -36.77 -1.85 -12.06
N PHE A 682 -36.64 -0.57 -11.70
CA PHE A 682 -35.38 -0.01 -11.25
C PHE A 682 -34.90 -0.63 -9.94
N MET A 683 -35.79 -0.82 -8.96
CA MET A 683 -35.48 -1.56 -7.73
C MET A 683 -35.04 -2.99 -8.04
N LYS A 684 -35.74 -3.68 -8.95
CA LYS A 684 -35.43 -5.06 -9.36
C LYS A 684 -34.07 -5.20 -10.06
N ALA A 685 -33.69 -4.21 -10.87
CA ALA A 685 -32.41 -4.21 -11.57
C ALA A 685 -31.24 -3.78 -10.66
N ALA A 686 -31.49 -2.87 -9.72
CA ALA A 686 -30.46 -2.30 -8.86
C ALA A 686 -30.20 -3.12 -7.60
N TRP A 687 -31.13 -3.92 -7.10
CA TRP A 687 -31.00 -4.65 -5.83
C TRP A 687 -30.92 -6.17 -5.98
N PRO A 688 -30.22 -6.87 -5.06
CA PRO A 688 -29.51 -6.35 -3.88
C PRO A 688 -28.22 -5.59 -4.23
N SER A 689 -27.95 -4.46 -3.57
CA SER A 689 -26.70 -3.69 -3.78
C SER A 689 -26.46 -2.59 -2.74
N SER A 690 -25.33 -1.89 -2.88
CA SER A 690 -24.98 -0.68 -2.12
C SER A 690 -25.64 0.62 -2.64
N ILE A 691 -26.83 0.51 -3.24
CA ILE A 691 -27.68 1.63 -3.68
C ILE A 691 -28.85 1.77 -2.71
N SER A 692 -29.09 2.97 -2.18
CA SER A 692 -30.29 3.32 -1.40
C SER A 692 -31.17 4.25 -2.24
N MET A 693 -32.47 4.01 -2.29
CA MET A 693 -33.41 4.79 -3.10
C MET A 693 -34.32 5.61 -2.20
N VAL A 694 -34.42 6.91 -2.45
CA VAL A 694 -35.38 7.80 -1.81
C VAL A 694 -36.63 7.81 -2.66
N ILE A 695 -37.74 7.32 -2.12
CA ILE A 695 -39.01 7.16 -2.83
C ILE A 695 -40.12 7.94 -2.11
N PRO A 696 -41.23 8.28 -2.78
CA PRO A 696 -42.35 8.93 -2.13
C PRO A 696 -42.88 8.10 -0.96
N ARG A 697 -43.16 8.78 0.16
CA ARG A 697 -43.84 8.18 1.30
C ARG A 697 -45.28 7.84 0.91
N GLY A 698 -45.77 6.67 1.30
CA GLY A 698 -47.14 6.27 0.97
C GLY A 698 -47.70 5.14 1.82
N PRO A 699 -48.96 4.73 1.58
CA PRO A 699 -49.67 3.70 2.36
C PRO A 699 -49.00 2.32 2.34
N TRP A 700 -48.08 2.08 1.39
CA TRP A 700 -47.28 0.85 1.34
C TRP A 700 -46.47 0.60 2.61
N MET A 701 -46.18 1.65 3.40
CA MET A 701 -45.46 1.53 4.67
C MET A 701 -46.30 0.88 5.79
N ASP A 702 -47.63 0.94 5.70
CA ASP A 702 -48.54 0.45 6.76
C ASP A 702 -48.44 -1.06 6.94
N LEU A 703 -47.95 -1.77 5.91
CA LEU A 703 -47.69 -3.22 5.92
C LEU A 703 -46.59 -3.64 6.91
N PHE A 704 -45.81 -2.70 7.47
CA PHE A 704 -44.61 -3.00 8.26
C PHE A 704 -44.76 -2.78 9.77
N GLY A 705 -45.97 -2.52 10.26
CA GLY A 705 -46.25 -2.43 11.71
C GLY A 705 -45.56 -1.25 12.40
N LEU A 706 -45.32 -0.15 11.68
CA LEU A 706 -44.57 1.00 12.17
C LEU A 706 -45.35 1.87 13.18
N GLU A 707 -46.68 1.91 13.07
CA GLU A 707 -47.54 2.74 13.92
C GLU A 707 -47.01 4.18 14.08
N ASN A 708 -46.95 4.68 15.32
CA ASN A 708 -46.47 6.02 15.65
C ASN A 708 -44.96 6.22 15.40
N SER A 709 -44.18 5.14 15.21
CA SER A 709 -42.74 5.23 14.92
C SER A 709 -42.44 5.60 13.47
N ALA A 710 -43.44 5.55 12.58
CA ALA A 710 -43.29 5.88 11.17
C ALA A 710 -42.79 7.32 10.93
N LYS A 711 -42.93 8.22 11.90
CA LYS A 711 -42.40 9.61 11.86
C LYS A 711 -40.88 9.70 11.98
N TYR A 712 -40.22 8.66 12.51
CA TYR A 712 -38.77 8.59 12.66
C TYR A 712 -38.05 8.03 11.42
N ILE A 713 -38.82 7.48 10.46
CA ILE A 713 -38.31 6.87 9.24
C ILE A 713 -38.74 7.69 8.02
N GLY A 714 -37.76 8.22 7.30
CA GLY A 714 -37.98 9.20 6.22
C GLY A 714 -38.45 10.58 6.71
N THR A 715 -38.75 11.43 5.75
CA THR A 715 -39.40 12.74 5.92
C THR A 715 -40.93 12.59 5.77
N PRO A 716 -41.72 13.66 5.99
CA PRO A 716 -43.15 13.62 5.67
C PRO A 716 -43.44 13.32 4.18
N GLN A 717 -42.51 13.61 3.27
CA GLN A 717 -42.70 13.48 1.81
C GLN A 717 -42.06 12.22 1.22
N SER A 718 -40.94 11.74 1.78
CA SER A 718 -40.13 10.71 1.15
C SER A 718 -39.37 9.84 2.16
N ILE A 719 -38.98 8.63 1.75
CA ILE A 719 -38.28 7.66 2.58
C ILE A 719 -37.14 7.00 1.81
N ALA A 720 -35.99 6.85 2.47
CA ALA A 720 -34.88 6.07 1.95
C ALA A 720 -35.10 4.59 2.22
N ILE A 721 -35.08 3.77 1.18
CA ILE A 721 -35.21 2.31 1.24
C ILE A 721 -34.00 1.60 0.62
N ARG A 722 -33.64 0.42 1.14
CA ARG A 722 -32.51 -0.38 0.64
C ARG A 722 -32.74 -1.89 0.80
N ASN A 723 -32.26 -2.65 -0.17
CA ASN A 723 -31.96 -4.08 -0.02
C ASN A 723 -30.44 -4.30 -0.15
N PRO A 724 -29.70 -4.50 0.96
CA PRO A 724 -28.25 -4.60 0.97
C PRO A 724 -27.75 -5.95 0.40
N ASP A 725 -26.58 -5.94 -0.23
CA ASP A 725 -25.91 -7.18 -0.69
C ASP A 725 -25.07 -7.81 0.42
N CYS A 726 -25.72 -8.15 1.53
CA CYS A 726 -25.06 -8.74 2.71
C CYS A 726 -25.86 -9.93 3.22
N THR A 727 -25.31 -11.14 3.05
CA THR A 727 -25.98 -12.39 3.42
C THR A 727 -26.43 -12.42 4.88
N VAL A 728 -25.59 -11.93 5.80
CA VAL A 728 -25.91 -11.88 7.24
C VAL A 728 -27.06 -10.91 7.51
N ALA A 729 -27.02 -9.71 6.93
CA ALA A 729 -28.08 -8.71 7.09
C ALA A 729 -29.42 -9.20 6.50
N THR A 730 -29.37 -9.78 5.30
CA THR A 730 -30.54 -10.38 4.63
C THR A 730 -31.11 -11.53 5.44
N HIS A 731 -30.27 -12.39 6.02
CA HIS A 731 -30.72 -13.47 6.87
C HIS A 731 -31.38 -12.96 8.16
N LEU A 732 -30.80 -11.93 8.82
CA LEU A 732 -31.40 -11.30 9.99
C LEU A 732 -32.78 -10.70 9.66
N MET A 733 -32.89 -9.92 8.58
CA MET A 733 -34.15 -9.32 8.12
C MET A 733 -35.21 -10.37 7.73
N ASN A 734 -34.80 -11.55 7.25
CA ASN A 734 -35.74 -12.66 7.03
C ASN A 734 -36.32 -13.21 8.33
N LEU A 735 -35.61 -13.10 9.46
CA LEU A 735 -36.07 -13.57 10.77
C LEU A 735 -36.92 -12.55 11.53
N VAL A 736 -36.63 -11.24 11.36
CA VAL A 736 -37.29 -10.16 12.12
C VAL A 736 -38.29 -9.33 11.29
N GLY A 737 -38.24 -9.45 9.96
CA GLY A 737 -38.97 -8.58 9.05
C GLY A 737 -38.15 -7.34 8.62
N PRO A 738 -38.78 -6.36 7.96
CA PRO A 738 -38.15 -5.10 7.62
C PRO A 738 -37.60 -4.37 8.86
N ILE A 739 -36.52 -3.64 8.67
CA ILE A 739 -35.80 -2.98 9.77
C ILE A 739 -35.64 -1.49 9.51
N ALA A 740 -35.72 -0.70 10.57
CA ALA A 740 -35.33 0.69 10.57
C ALA A 740 -33.83 0.79 10.81
N VAL A 741 -33.13 1.56 9.98
CA VAL A 741 -31.66 1.61 9.95
C VAL A 741 -31.16 3.05 10.05
N THR A 742 -30.20 3.24 10.95
CA THR A 742 -29.38 4.45 11.07
C THR A 742 -27.90 4.08 11.16
N SER A 743 -27.01 5.03 10.92
CA SER A 743 -25.57 4.79 11.06
C SER A 743 -25.21 4.54 12.53
N ALA A 744 -24.31 3.58 12.81
CA ALA A 744 -23.96 3.14 14.17
C ALA A 744 -22.92 4.04 14.88
N ASN A 745 -23.04 5.35 14.69
CA ASN A 745 -22.15 6.38 15.22
C ASN A 745 -22.96 7.58 15.74
N PRO A 746 -22.46 8.29 16.77
CA PRO A 746 -22.97 9.61 17.14
C PRO A 746 -23.01 10.57 15.95
N THR A 747 -23.97 11.49 15.97
CA THR A 747 -24.12 12.49 14.91
C THR A 747 -22.82 13.30 14.75
N GLY A 748 -22.35 13.45 13.51
CA GLY A 748 -21.13 14.21 13.19
C GLY A 748 -19.83 13.41 13.26
N GLU A 749 -19.83 12.21 13.84
CA GLU A 749 -18.66 11.33 13.86
C GLU A 749 -18.50 10.52 12.57
N ALA A 750 -17.31 9.97 12.35
CA ALA A 750 -17.05 9.04 11.25
C ALA A 750 -17.97 7.80 11.33
N ASP A 751 -18.27 7.20 10.18
CA ASP A 751 -19.03 5.95 10.10
C ASP A 751 -18.30 4.80 10.83
N THR A 752 -19.08 3.85 11.30
CA THR A 752 -18.60 2.63 11.97
C THR A 752 -18.21 1.56 10.95
N THR A 753 -16.96 1.14 10.89
CA THR A 753 -16.45 0.13 9.94
C THR A 753 -16.01 -1.17 10.62
N HIS A 754 -16.29 -1.33 11.92
CA HIS A 754 -15.96 -2.54 12.67
C HIS A 754 -16.93 -2.71 13.85
N HIS A 755 -17.26 -3.94 14.21
CA HIS A 755 -18.16 -4.24 15.34
C HIS A 755 -17.67 -3.63 16.66
N ASN A 756 -16.36 -3.67 16.94
CA ASN A 756 -15.76 -3.00 18.11
C ASN A 756 -16.04 -1.50 18.17
N GLN A 757 -16.14 -0.82 17.03
CA GLN A 757 -16.44 0.61 17.00
C GLN A 757 -17.91 0.88 17.35
N VAL A 758 -18.83 -0.06 17.07
CA VAL A 758 -20.26 0.09 17.38
C VAL A 758 -20.43 0.21 18.89
N TYR A 759 -19.87 -0.73 19.65
CA TYR A 759 -19.95 -0.69 21.11
C TYR A 759 -19.07 0.41 21.69
N ALA A 760 -17.88 0.69 21.14
CA ALA A 760 -17.05 1.79 21.62
C ALA A 760 -17.74 3.17 21.51
N LYS A 761 -18.57 3.37 20.48
CA LYS A 761 -19.28 4.64 20.24
C LYS A 761 -20.64 4.74 20.90
N LEU A 762 -21.39 3.63 20.96
CA LEU A 762 -22.77 3.63 21.45
C LEU A 762 -22.88 3.08 22.89
N GLY A 763 -21.87 2.35 23.36
CA GLY A 763 -21.82 1.77 24.70
C GLY A 763 -23.04 0.93 25.02
N ASP A 764 -23.56 1.12 26.24
CA ASP A 764 -24.71 0.38 26.77
C ASP A 764 -26.06 0.80 26.15
N LYS A 765 -26.06 1.68 25.14
CA LYS A 765 -27.27 2.02 24.39
C LYS A 765 -27.66 0.94 23.36
N VAL A 766 -26.77 -0.01 23.09
CA VAL A 766 -26.99 -1.11 22.14
C VAL A 766 -27.23 -2.41 22.90
N ASP A 767 -28.23 -3.18 22.47
CA ASP A 767 -28.66 -4.41 23.14
C ASP A 767 -28.03 -5.69 22.54
N GLY A 768 -27.32 -5.58 21.40
CA GLY A 768 -26.57 -6.68 20.81
C GLY A 768 -25.73 -6.24 19.60
N VAL A 769 -24.61 -6.90 19.32
CA VAL A 769 -23.78 -6.63 18.14
C VAL A 769 -23.46 -7.93 17.41
N LEU A 770 -23.79 -7.99 16.11
CA LEU A 770 -23.30 -9.03 15.22
C LEU A 770 -21.88 -8.70 14.78
N CYS A 771 -20.92 -9.56 15.13
CA CYS A 771 -19.51 -9.34 14.86
C CYS A 771 -19.07 -10.06 13.59
N ASP A 772 -18.75 -9.31 12.53
CA ASP A 772 -18.21 -9.83 11.27
C ASP A 772 -16.86 -9.18 10.89
N GLY A 773 -16.09 -8.75 11.89
CA GLY A 773 -14.80 -8.08 11.64
C GLY A 773 -14.98 -6.70 10.98
N PRO A 774 -14.02 -6.28 10.12
CA PRO A 774 -14.12 -5.04 9.38
C PRO A 774 -15.16 -5.10 8.26
N SER A 775 -15.80 -3.96 8.02
CA SER A 775 -16.61 -3.71 6.84
C SER A 775 -15.81 -3.90 5.54
N PRO A 776 -16.41 -4.43 4.46
CA PRO A 776 -15.75 -4.55 3.16
C PRO A 776 -15.32 -3.20 2.58
N GLU A 777 -16.11 -2.16 2.86
CA GLU A 777 -15.92 -0.79 2.37
C GLU A 777 -15.87 0.20 3.53
N ASN A 778 -15.16 1.32 3.35
CA ASN A 778 -15.07 2.40 4.35
C ASN A 778 -15.99 3.59 4.02
N ILE A 779 -16.82 3.48 2.99
CA ILE A 779 -17.74 4.52 2.52
C ILE A 779 -19.16 3.93 2.55
N ALA A 780 -20.14 4.75 2.89
CA ALA A 780 -21.56 4.36 2.89
C ALA A 780 -22.14 4.16 1.47
N SER A 781 -23.39 3.70 1.39
CA SER A 781 -24.12 3.50 0.14
C SER A 781 -24.35 4.78 -0.66
N THR A 782 -24.49 4.63 -1.97
CA THR A 782 -24.97 5.68 -2.88
C THR A 782 -26.46 5.91 -2.66
N VAL A 783 -26.89 7.17 -2.46
CA VAL A 783 -28.27 7.54 -2.16
C VAL A 783 -28.86 8.29 -3.36
N VAL A 784 -29.83 7.67 -4.01
CA VAL A 784 -30.47 8.13 -5.25
C VAL A 784 -31.84 8.71 -4.91
N ASP A 785 -32.15 9.89 -5.44
CA ASP A 785 -33.49 10.46 -5.37
C ASP A 785 -34.34 9.93 -6.52
N CYS A 786 -35.36 9.14 -6.19
CA CYS A 786 -36.30 8.55 -7.13
C CYS A 786 -37.71 9.17 -7.00
N THR A 787 -37.87 10.29 -6.28
CA THR A 787 -39.18 10.93 -6.09
C THR A 787 -39.79 11.48 -7.38
N LYS A 788 -38.96 11.78 -8.39
CA LYS A 788 -39.36 12.28 -9.72
C LYS A 788 -39.15 11.26 -10.84
N ILE A 789 -39.05 9.97 -10.50
CA ILE A 789 -38.76 8.91 -11.47
C ILE A 789 -39.81 8.81 -12.59
N GLU A 790 -41.05 9.23 -12.31
CA GLU A 790 -42.14 9.27 -13.29
C GLU A 790 -41.90 10.27 -14.42
N SER A 791 -41.20 11.38 -14.14
CA SER A 791 -40.76 12.34 -15.16
C SER A 791 -39.51 11.89 -15.91
N GLY A 792 -39.07 10.64 -15.71
CA GLY A 792 -37.87 10.09 -16.34
C GLY A 792 -36.56 10.65 -15.77
N GLN A 793 -36.58 11.17 -14.54
CA GLN A 793 -35.43 11.80 -13.89
C GLN A 793 -35.13 11.18 -12.53
N ILE A 794 -33.83 11.02 -12.23
CA ILE A 794 -33.34 10.65 -10.90
C ILE A 794 -32.27 11.65 -10.43
N GLY A 795 -32.22 11.90 -9.12
CA GLY A 795 -31.23 12.76 -8.47
C GLY A 795 -30.26 11.96 -7.59
N PHE A 796 -29.31 12.64 -6.96
CA PHE A 796 -28.35 12.03 -6.04
C PHE A 796 -28.19 12.90 -4.79
N PHE A 797 -28.51 12.34 -3.62
CA PHE A 797 -28.20 12.98 -2.33
C PHE A 797 -26.77 12.68 -1.87
N ARG A 798 -26.23 11.51 -2.26
CA ARG A 798 -24.86 11.10 -1.95
C ARG A 798 -24.36 10.10 -2.98
N VAL A 799 -23.13 10.28 -3.46
CA VAL A 799 -22.39 9.25 -4.19
C VAL A 799 -21.51 8.49 -3.20
N GLY A 800 -21.76 7.19 -3.05
CA GLY A 800 -21.06 6.29 -2.14
C GLY A 800 -20.26 5.23 -2.91
N VAL A 801 -20.29 3.99 -2.43
CA VAL A 801 -19.57 2.85 -3.04
C VAL A 801 -19.88 2.67 -4.53
N ILE A 802 -21.12 2.89 -4.96
CA ILE A 802 -21.53 2.74 -6.37
C ILE A 802 -21.40 4.09 -7.10
N PRO A 803 -20.53 4.21 -8.12
CA PRO A 803 -20.37 5.45 -8.86
C PRO A 803 -21.66 5.88 -9.56
N LYS A 804 -21.87 7.20 -9.66
CA LYS A 804 -23.02 7.83 -10.33
C LYS A 804 -23.29 7.25 -11.73
N SER A 805 -22.23 7.02 -12.52
CA SER A 805 -22.33 6.48 -13.87
C SER A 805 -22.97 5.09 -13.93
N LYS A 806 -22.67 4.22 -12.96
CA LYS A 806 -23.22 2.86 -12.91
C LYS A 806 -24.72 2.89 -12.58
N VAL A 807 -25.14 3.78 -11.69
CA VAL A 807 -26.57 3.97 -11.37
C VAL A 807 -27.35 4.48 -12.58
N LEU A 808 -26.81 5.47 -13.29
CA LEU A 808 -27.44 6.02 -14.50
C LEU A 808 -27.57 4.97 -15.60
N GLN A 809 -26.54 4.15 -15.81
CA GLN A 809 -26.59 3.04 -16.77
C GLN A 809 -27.75 2.07 -16.47
N ILE A 810 -27.90 1.65 -15.21
CA ILE A 810 -29.00 0.76 -14.79
C ILE A 810 -30.36 1.43 -15.06
N PHE A 811 -30.47 2.73 -14.76
CA PHE A 811 -31.70 3.48 -14.97
C PHE A 811 -32.06 3.63 -16.46
N GLU A 812 -31.08 3.94 -17.31
CA GLU A 812 -31.27 4.05 -18.77
C GLU A 812 -31.72 2.73 -19.39
N GLU A 813 -31.17 1.59 -18.94
CA GLU A 813 -31.60 0.26 -19.39
C GLU A 813 -33.06 -0.03 -19.03
N VAL A 814 -33.50 0.42 -17.85
CA VAL A 814 -34.91 0.31 -17.43
C VAL A 814 -35.79 1.25 -18.25
N GLN A 815 -35.37 2.51 -18.46
CA GLN A 815 -36.11 3.46 -19.29
C GLN A 815 -36.32 2.95 -20.72
N LYS A 816 -35.29 2.36 -21.33
CA LYS A 816 -35.39 1.75 -22.67
C LYS A 816 -36.45 0.66 -22.74
N LYS A 817 -36.58 -0.18 -21.72
CA LYS A 817 -37.61 -1.22 -21.65
C LYS A 817 -39.03 -0.64 -21.55
N HIS A 818 -39.19 0.48 -20.87
CA HIS A 818 -40.48 1.17 -20.78
C HIS A 818 -40.81 2.03 -22.02
N SER A 819 -39.80 2.54 -22.74
CA SER A 819 -40.01 3.33 -23.96
C SER A 819 -40.32 2.49 -25.20
N VAL A 820 -39.91 1.21 -25.24
CA VAL A 820 -40.14 0.31 -26.39
C VAL A 820 -41.52 -0.35 -26.36
N GLY A 821 -42.30 -0.17 -25.28
CA GLY A 821 -43.60 -0.83 -25.09
C GLY A 821 -43.42 -2.33 -24.78
N GLN A 822 -44.25 -2.87 -23.89
CA GLN A 822 -44.31 -4.32 -23.72
C GLN A 822 -44.95 -4.92 -24.97
N VAL A 823 -44.13 -5.43 -25.89
CA VAL A 823 -44.63 -6.29 -26.97
C VAL A 823 -45.23 -7.53 -26.32
N ASN A 824 -46.51 -7.76 -26.60
CA ASN A 824 -47.24 -8.92 -26.13
C ASN A 824 -46.57 -10.20 -26.69
N PRO A 825 -46.21 -11.20 -25.86
CA PRO A 825 -45.54 -12.43 -26.34
C PRO A 825 -46.36 -13.21 -27.38
N SER A 826 -47.64 -12.88 -27.57
CA SER A 826 -48.48 -13.46 -28.62
C SER A 826 -48.18 -12.99 -30.05
N PHE A 827 -47.28 -12.01 -30.25
CA PHE A 827 -46.94 -11.46 -31.58
C PHE A 827 -45.46 -11.66 -31.98
N GLU A 828 -44.70 -12.48 -31.25
CA GLU A 828 -43.30 -12.80 -31.62
C GLU A 828 -43.17 -13.60 -32.92
N SER A 829 -44.24 -14.18 -33.47
CA SER A 829 -44.21 -14.98 -34.71
C SER A 829 -44.19 -14.16 -36.00
N ASP A 830 -44.48 -12.86 -35.96
CA ASP A 830 -44.78 -12.08 -37.18
C ASP A 830 -43.65 -11.11 -37.58
N LEU A 831 -42.46 -11.22 -36.95
CA LEU A 831 -41.31 -10.34 -37.22
C LEU A 831 -40.06 -11.06 -37.77
N SER A 832 -40.17 -12.35 -38.12
CA SER A 832 -39.02 -13.15 -38.59
C SER A 832 -38.95 -13.37 -40.10
N GLU A 833 -39.68 -12.60 -40.91
CA GLU A 833 -39.58 -12.66 -42.39
C GLU A 833 -39.60 -11.24 -42.95
N ASP A 834 -38.45 -10.58 -43.06
CA ASP A 834 -38.20 -9.48 -44.04
C ASP A 834 -36.78 -8.87 -43.95
N GLN A 835 -35.74 -9.66 -43.64
CA GLN A 835 -34.34 -9.20 -43.78
C GLN A 835 -33.39 -10.30 -44.25
N GLU A 836 -33.71 -11.00 -45.33
CA GLU A 836 -32.71 -11.69 -46.14
C GLU A 836 -33.10 -11.61 -47.62
N GLU A 837 -32.83 -10.49 -48.29
CA GLU A 837 -32.62 -10.45 -49.76
C GLU A 837 -32.08 -9.08 -50.21
N GLY A 838 -30.97 -9.08 -50.98
CA GLY A 838 -30.57 -7.91 -51.78
C GLY A 838 -29.12 -7.44 -51.63
N GLN A 839 -28.19 -8.17 -52.26
CA GLN A 839 -26.82 -7.74 -52.56
C GLN A 839 -26.76 -6.66 -53.66
N HIS A 840 -25.58 -6.01 -53.77
CA HIS A 840 -24.91 -5.40 -54.94
C HIS A 840 -24.81 -3.86 -55.11
N GLU A 841 -23.55 -3.40 -54.98
CA GLU A 841 -22.74 -2.50 -55.84
C GLU A 841 -23.30 -1.18 -56.40
N THR A 842 -22.58 -0.06 -56.18
CA THR A 842 -21.75 0.63 -57.21
C THR A 842 -21.01 1.88 -56.67
N GLU A 843 -19.88 2.16 -57.34
CA GLU A 843 -18.81 3.15 -57.10
C GLU A 843 -19.14 4.62 -57.53
N PRO A 844 -18.22 5.61 -57.36
CA PRO A 844 -18.54 7.04 -57.17
C PRO A 844 -18.45 7.91 -58.44
N VAL A 845 -19.03 9.12 -58.40
CA VAL A 845 -18.88 10.13 -59.46
C VAL A 845 -18.59 11.53 -58.88
N THR A 846 -17.45 12.06 -59.30
CA THR A 846 -16.95 13.45 -59.25
C THR A 846 -17.73 14.39 -60.17
N LEU A 847 -17.88 15.68 -59.80
CA LEU A 847 -18.14 16.78 -60.73
C LEU A 847 -17.32 18.03 -60.37
N GLU A 848 -16.60 18.53 -61.38
CA GLU A 848 -15.82 19.77 -61.45
C GLU A 848 -16.72 21.03 -61.58
N GLY A 849 -16.15 22.23 -61.35
CA GLY A 849 -16.78 23.58 -61.43
C GLY A 849 -17.14 24.06 -62.86
N PRO A 850 -17.11 25.37 -63.23
CA PRO A 850 -16.48 26.55 -62.57
C PRO A 850 -17.22 27.94 -62.77
N ILE A 851 -16.52 29.07 -62.45
CA ILE A 851 -16.68 30.48 -62.96
C ILE A 851 -17.79 31.35 -62.31
N SER A 852 -17.68 32.64 -61.91
CA SER A 852 -16.65 33.70 -61.72
C SER A 852 -17.32 34.94 -61.08
N GLN A 853 -16.55 35.76 -60.32
CA GLN A 853 -16.52 37.26 -60.20
C GLN A 853 -17.85 38.06 -60.06
N SER A 854 -18.03 39.14 -59.28
CA SER A 854 -17.17 40.26 -58.83
C SER A 854 -17.93 41.12 -57.77
N GLU A 855 -17.20 42.01 -57.07
CA GLU A 855 -17.66 43.28 -56.43
C GLU A 855 -18.59 43.15 -55.19
N GLU A 856 -18.52 43.93 -54.11
CA GLU A 856 -17.88 45.20 -53.76
C GLU A 856 -17.95 45.32 -52.22
N ASN A 857 -16.93 45.91 -51.58
CA ASN A 857 -17.02 46.54 -50.25
C ASN A 857 -17.12 48.06 -50.51
N PRO A 858 -17.64 48.96 -49.62
CA PRO A 858 -17.16 49.05 -48.22
C PRO A 858 -18.08 49.78 -47.17
N VAL A 859 -17.53 49.97 -45.95
CA VAL A 859 -17.65 51.19 -45.05
C VAL A 859 -19.00 51.39 -44.32
N ASN A 860 -19.13 51.24 -43.00
CA ASN A 860 -18.75 52.07 -41.82
C ASN A 860 -20.06 52.20 -41.00
N GLU A 861 -20.18 52.47 -39.71
CA GLU A 861 -19.36 52.90 -38.57
C GLU A 861 -20.31 52.75 -37.34
N GLU A 862 -19.74 52.52 -36.15
CA GLU A 862 -20.03 53.20 -34.86
C GLU A 862 -21.51 53.35 -34.39
N ASP A 863 -21.90 53.20 -33.12
CA ASP A 863 -21.14 53.26 -31.89
C ASP A 863 -21.99 52.83 -30.67
N GLU A 864 -21.26 52.47 -29.61
CA GLU A 864 -21.47 52.70 -28.17
C GLU A 864 -22.84 52.47 -27.49
N SER A 865 -22.97 51.57 -26.52
CA SER A 865 -22.42 51.54 -25.14
C SER A 865 -23.29 52.25 -24.09
N LEU A 866 -23.79 51.46 -23.14
CA LEU A 866 -23.67 51.64 -21.68
C LEU A 866 -24.08 50.35 -20.95
#